data_AF-A0A0J8S0X8-F1
#
_entry.id   AF-A0A0J8S0X8-F1
#
_cell.length_a   1.000
_cell.length_b   1.000
_cell.length_c   1.000
_cell.angle_alpha   90.00
_cell.angle_beta   90.00
_cell.angle_gamma   90.00
#
_symmetry.space_group_name_H-M   'P 1'
#
loop_
_entity.id
_entity.type
_entity.pdbx_description
1 polymer ?
#
loop_
_entity_poly.entity_id
_entity_poly.type
_entity_poly.pdbx_seq_one_letter_code
_entity_poly.pdbx_strand_id
1 'polypeptide(L)'
;MGVSSNTDRGGKGDYHPDSYQLVDFTFREDSSSVDLEGNEDRYSLWVLLSATRQRSNCYWVVEVDIHGSQVTVGRISSVTPRPTVTRRDNLWTPRIHVPKPGHTGFIIFECGIVLLSLVPLRESPSSQLLLDGGPIPTPFQDYIKFRDENDHAILGCGVERSQFDQKSPSCLIMVQNLGLIRISVRARPISRTGVDEGRITVKSRLEQVVFYDIKGNPLDLTCYEELCMSPSALEDAALQISSDILRSNSKFVPATVASLDEQMKLRSTALCALATYLSKQHFQLSYPARWTLLSHAEKVAAHRAVWKAQENICRNSEIGGTHLEYILGQMGERFRTKFPSSNREEDLVRHWFIHDTWRMDYIVPWILHGIRDMSNNGTRLDRQLVWQILQASELSLAALGATFQLREEHAKLYGLGDCYPGINGLPMPKYSLISALWTADKVNYVESERLLDAELNVCLQWLKQKDPGSSDQTVSSMIQRIKKNIPKAFRVLWKLYMERVNWCISQASVEEQDAGKELQKCYIVHRKTHLYKMAAMGLLEESIELAENFEDMDALVELIVEMENRIGDRHPAGAGDPAYDGEMEACQLRIDKYFERFGEAWANPFYTRQILAGYPEMLVLMSPYQEHITRFLHQRPGYAKLSWMNDVLGEKDYGSASKSLCNFATSYESNLWSKQVELAIGKLCRLATLESSEKQDLTSLQEDIKRFDDLSELSRIQEMLYGHIAPAIHGAIDQSAEVQLANEQFGKVIVHSKPALREALHRNLAKLVAKCPMEPDELVDTLTLIDPAPSMKDGDEDIIGHEFSLALKALSLSDLSRQDPEYCNVLEKLLWRRCMIRDDWDIINRTKQKGDKEVEDVIRSTVLFRTLSDIKDFENESELFCKLHTPVDIANSNILPQGLASRLLPEEQARLLEDFDEEAKLLRSYIERGRLDDWFTWIVGAVRSNPEET
;
A
#
# COMPACT_ATOMS: atom_id res chain seq x y z
N MET A 1 -16.92 -68.49 -49.18
CA MET A 1 -16.30 -69.78 -49.58
C MET A 1 -14.78 -69.58 -49.63
N GLY A 2 -14.02 -70.46 -48.96
CA GLY A 2 -12.57 -70.79 -49.06
C GLY A 2 -11.57 -69.65 -49.36
N VAL A 3 -10.70 -69.20 -48.44
CA VAL A 3 -9.54 -69.85 -47.78
C VAL A 3 -8.31 -70.06 -48.70
N SER A 4 -7.16 -69.65 -48.15
CA SER A 4 -5.73 -69.95 -48.46
C SER A 4 -4.98 -68.93 -49.32
N SER A 5 -3.73 -68.54 -49.06
CA SER A 5 -2.82 -68.61 -47.89
C SER A 5 -1.51 -67.88 -48.28
N ASN A 6 -0.95 -67.11 -47.34
CA ASN A 6 0.45 -66.67 -47.17
C ASN A 6 1.47 -66.80 -48.30
N THR A 7 2.22 -65.73 -48.57
CA THR A 7 3.63 -65.62 -48.10
C THR A 7 4.20 -64.21 -48.28
N ASP A 8 4.97 -63.85 -47.26
CA ASP A 8 5.60 -62.58 -46.92
C ASP A 8 6.81 -62.24 -47.81
N ARG A 9 6.93 -61.00 -48.30
CA ARG A 9 8.20 -60.37 -48.74
C ARG A 9 8.09 -58.83 -48.72
N GLY A 10 8.63 -58.25 -47.65
CA GLY A 10 9.37 -56.98 -47.60
C GLY A 10 8.86 -55.82 -48.47
N GLY A 11 8.12 -54.90 -47.86
CA GLY A 11 7.78 -53.61 -48.44
C GLY A 11 9.05 -52.82 -48.78
N LYS A 12 9.26 -52.59 -50.08
CA LYS A 12 10.18 -51.56 -50.59
C LYS A 12 9.66 -50.20 -50.12
N GLY A 13 10.41 -49.52 -49.27
CA GLY A 13 10.24 -48.08 -49.09
C GLY A 13 10.64 -47.38 -50.39
N ASP A 14 9.73 -46.60 -50.95
CA ASP A 14 9.97 -45.74 -52.11
C ASP A 14 11.04 -44.69 -51.76
N TYR A 15 12.27 -44.94 -52.21
CA TYR A 15 13.32 -43.93 -52.29
C TYR A 15 12.98 -42.98 -53.46
N HIS A 16 12.41 -41.80 -53.15
CA HIS A 16 12.45 -40.69 -54.11
C HIS A 16 13.92 -40.27 -54.31
N PRO A 17 14.46 -40.31 -55.53
CA PRO A 17 15.84 -39.86 -55.78
C PRO A 17 15.91 -38.34 -55.65
N ASP A 18 16.84 -37.83 -54.84
CA ASP A 18 17.19 -36.41 -54.82
C ASP A 18 17.62 -35.98 -56.24
N SER A 19 16.89 -35.06 -56.88
CA SER A 19 17.26 -34.53 -58.19
C SER A 19 18.21 -33.34 -58.03
N TYR A 20 19.42 -33.46 -58.57
CA TYR A 20 20.44 -32.41 -58.60
C TYR A 20 20.41 -31.68 -59.94
N GLN A 21 20.43 -30.34 -59.93
CA GLN A 21 20.47 -29.51 -61.13
C GLN A 21 21.59 -28.46 -61.02
N LEU A 22 22.37 -28.32 -62.10
CA LEU A 22 23.30 -27.22 -62.26
C LEU A 22 22.52 -25.93 -62.56
N VAL A 23 22.65 -24.91 -61.70
CA VAL A 23 21.89 -23.66 -61.81
C VAL A 23 22.69 -22.58 -62.54
N ASP A 24 23.93 -22.32 -62.10
CA ASP A 24 24.81 -21.29 -62.68
C ASP A 24 26.29 -21.58 -62.33
N PHE A 25 27.24 -20.94 -63.01
CA PHE A 25 28.68 -21.06 -62.72
C PHE A 25 29.47 -19.78 -63.02
N THR A 26 30.59 -19.56 -62.32
CA THR A 26 31.53 -18.45 -62.58
C THR A 26 32.98 -18.92 -62.53
N PHE A 27 33.83 -18.34 -63.39
CA PHE A 27 35.27 -18.63 -63.42
C PHE A 27 36.02 -17.98 -62.26
N ARG A 28 37.07 -18.65 -61.77
CA ARG A 28 38.04 -18.13 -60.79
C ARG A 28 39.27 -17.61 -61.53
N GLU A 29 39.54 -16.31 -61.48
CA GLU A 29 40.61 -15.65 -62.27
C GLU A 29 42.05 -15.81 -61.71
N ASP A 30 42.35 -16.81 -60.87
CA ASP A 30 43.75 -17.12 -60.49
C ASP A 30 44.49 -17.97 -61.54
N SER A 31 43.84 -18.34 -62.65
CA SER A 31 44.40 -19.23 -63.68
C SER A 31 44.66 -18.55 -65.02
N SER A 32 44.89 -17.23 -65.05
CA SER A 32 45.51 -16.59 -66.22
C SER A 32 46.98 -16.29 -65.95
N SER A 33 47.76 -17.28 -65.49
CA SER A 33 49.12 -17.39 -66.05
C SER A 33 48.92 -17.90 -67.47
N VAL A 34 49.13 -17.02 -68.44
CA VAL A 34 49.41 -17.45 -69.81
C VAL A 34 50.76 -18.16 -69.73
N ASP A 35 50.75 -19.44 -69.38
CA ASP A 35 51.93 -20.28 -69.52
C ASP A 35 52.09 -20.54 -71.02
N LEU A 36 53.16 -19.96 -71.58
CA LEU A 36 53.51 -19.94 -73.00
C LEU A 36 53.97 -21.30 -73.56
N GLU A 37 53.72 -22.39 -72.86
CA GLU A 37 54.09 -23.74 -73.30
C GLU A 37 52.88 -24.66 -73.16
N GLY A 38 52.34 -25.09 -74.31
CA GLY A 38 51.10 -25.85 -74.37
C GLY A 38 51.18 -27.19 -73.65
N ASN A 39 50.41 -27.33 -72.57
CA ASN A 39 49.55 -28.49 -72.32
C ASN A 39 48.55 -28.23 -71.17
N GLU A 40 47.33 -28.70 -71.39
CA GLU A 40 46.18 -28.85 -70.48
C GLU A 40 45.47 -27.58 -69.97
N ASP A 41 44.32 -27.29 -70.59
CA ASP A 41 43.36 -26.29 -70.15
C ASP A 41 42.88 -26.60 -68.72
N ARG A 42 43.44 -25.89 -67.73
CA ARG A 42 42.97 -25.95 -66.35
C ARG A 42 41.93 -24.86 -66.11
N TYR A 43 40.68 -25.25 -65.91
CA TYR A 43 39.60 -24.34 -65.55
C TYR A 43 39.21 -24.52 -64.08
N SER A 44 39.29 -23.44 -63.30
CA SER A 44 38.79 -23.39 -61.93
C SER A 44 37.46 -22.65 -61.88
N LEU A 45 36.41 -23.33 -61.40
CA LEU A 45 35.02 -22.87 -61.44
C LEU A 45 34.40 -22.87 -60.04
N TRP A 46 33.56 -21.86 -59.79
CA TRP A 46 32.55 -21.90 -58.74
C TRP A 46 31.20 -22.27 -59.34
N VAL A 47 30.61 -23.34 -58.86
CA VAL A 47 29.40 -23.96 -59.42
C VAL A 47 28.25 -23.90 -58.41
N LEU A 48 27.10 -23.33 -58.79
CA LEU A 48 25.88 -23.32 -57.99
C LEU A 48 25.00 -24.51 -58.37
N LEU A 49 24.82 -25.44 -57.44
CA LEU A 49 23.95 -26.61 -57.57
C LEU A 49 22.67 -26.41 -56.78
N SER A 50 21.53 -26.84 -57.32
CA SER A 50 20.30 -27.03 -56.56
C SER A 50 20.00 -28.51 -56.40
N ALA A 51 19.42 -28.89 -55.26
CA ALA A 51 18.82 -30.21 -55.06
C ALA A 51 17.44 -30.06 -54.46
N THR A 52 16.51 -30.83 -55.00
CA THR A 52 15.09 -30.80 -54.63
C THR A 52 14.83 -31.92 -53.62
N ARG A 53 14.60 -31.58 -52.35
CA ARG A 53 14.32 -32.56 -51.29
C ARG A 53 13.00 -32.23 -50.59
N GLN A 54 12.03 -33.15 -50.63
CA GLN A 54 10.75 -33.05 -49.92
C GLN A 54 10.07 -31.67 -50.03
N ARG A 55 9.92 -31.13 -51.26
CA ARG A 55 9.31 -29.82 -51.58
C ARG A 55 10.09 -28.56 -51.16
N SER A 56 11.35 -28.67 -50.75
CA SER A 56 12.26 -27.52 -50.58
C SER A 56 13.48 -27.62 -51.50
N ASN A 57 13.85 -26.50 -52.12
CA ASN A 57 15.06 -26.39 -52.94
C ASN A 57 16.22 -26.00 -52.01
N CYS A 58 17.22 -26.85 -51.92
CA CYS A 58 18.49 -26.54 -51.26
C CYS A 58 19.52 -26.14 -52.31
N TYR A 59 20.41 -25.20 -51.98
CA TYR A 59 21.48 -24.75 -52.87
C TYR A 59 22.86 -25.03 -52.25
N TRP A 60 23.84 -25.36 -53.09
CA TRP A 60 25.23 -25.58 -52.71
C TRP A 60 26.16 -24.87 -53.69
N VAL A 61 27.23 -24.30 -53.17
CA VAL A 61 28.34 -23.77 -53.98
C VAL A 61 29.49 -24.75 -53.91
N VAL A 62 29.92 -25.24 -55.08
CA VAL A 62 30.96 -26.25 -55.22
C VAL A 62 32.14 -25.67 -55.99
N GLU A 63 33.34 -25.85 -55.45
CA GLU A 63 34.59 -25.57 -56.14
C GLU A 63 34.93 -26.75 -57.04
N VAL A 64 35.09 -26.50 -58.34
CA VAL A 64 35.36 -27.52 -59.34
C VAL A 64 36.59 -27.10 -60.15
N ASP A 65 37.64 -27.90 -60.07
CA ASP A 65 38.83 -27.79 -60.91
C ASP A 65 38.73 -28.84 -62.02
N ILE A 66 38.71 -28.40 -63.27
CA ILE A 66 38.67 -29.24 -64.46
C ILE A 66 40.06 -29.22 -65.09
N HIS A 67 40.66 -30.40 -65.21
CA HIS A 67 41.97 -30.60 -65.82
C HIS A 67 41.85 -31.70 -66.89
N GLY A 68 41.78 -31.30 -68.16
CA GLY A 68 41.53 -32.23 -69.27
C GLY A 68 40.20 -32.97 -69.11
N SER A 69 40.24 -34.29 -68.89
CA SER A 69 39.05 -35.13 -68.63
C SER A 69 38.80 -35.44 -67.14
N GLN A 70 39.67 -34.96 -66.25
CA GLN A 70 39.54 -35.16 -64.81
C GLN A 70 38.87 -33.95 -64.17
N VAL A 71 37.83 -34.23 -63.38
CA VAL A 71 37.10 -33.23 -62.59
C VAL A 71 37.42 -33.49 -61.13
N THR A 72 38.14 -32.57 -60.49
CA THR A 72 38.38 -32.61 -59.05
C THR A 72 37.44 -31.65 -58.36
N VAL A 73 36.59 -32.19 -57.48
CA VAL A 73 35.72 -31.39 -56.61
C VAL A 73 36.52 -30.99 -55.38
N GLY A 74 36.68 -29.69 -55.19
CA GLY A 74 37.29 -29.10 -54.02
C GLY A 74 36.28 -28.95 -52.89
N ARG A 75 36.04 -27.70 -52.47
CA ARG A 75 35.13 -27.36 -51.39
C ARG A 75 33.66 -27.43 -51.79
N ILE A 76 32.81 -27.91 -50.88
CA ILE A 76 31.35 -27.82 -50.96
C ILE A 76 30.86 -26.96 -49.79
N SER A 77 30.16 -25.87 -50.10
CA SER A 77 29.55 -24.97 -49.11
C SER A 77 28.03 -25.01 -49.27
N SER A 78 27.30 -25.39 -48.21
CA SER A 78 25.83 -25.31 -48.20
C SER A 78 25.35 -23.88 -48.08
N VAL A 79 24.25 -23.55 -48.76
CA VAL A 79 23.57 -22.26 -48.65
C VAL A 79 22.43 -22.40 -47.64
N THR A 80 22.62 -21.90 -46.42
CA THR A 80 21.69 -22.09 -45.29
C THR A 80 20.42 -21.21 -45.22
N PRO A 81 20.35 -19.94 -45.69
CA PRO A 81 19.12 -19.17 -45.68
C PRO A 81 18.24 -19.66 -46.82
N ARG A 82 17.16 -20.34 -46.46
CA ARG A 82 16.19 -20.89 -47.42
C ARG A 82 15.36 -19.74 -47.97
N PRO A 83 15.47 -19.36 -49.26
CA PRO A 83 14.53 -18.42 -49.84
C PRO A 83 13.13 -19.06 -49.79
N THR A 84 12.19 -18.44 -49.09
CA THR A 84 10.78 -18.79 -49.21
C THR A 84 10.37 -18.55 -50.65
N VAL A 85 10.10 -19.63 -51.39
CA VAL A 85 9.58 -19.54 -52.76
C VAL A 85 8.19 -18.94 -52.68
N THR A 86 8.06 -17.62 -52.83
CA THR A 86 6.80 -16.99 -53.14
C THR A 86 6.47 -17.37 -54.58
N ARG A 87 5.47 -18.24 -54.71
CA ARG A 87 4.95 -18.74 -55.97
C ARG A 87 4.37 -17.57 -56.80
N ARG A 88 5.19 -16.98 -57.66
CA ARG A 88 4.79 -16.27 -58.89
C ARG A 88 5.70 -16.76 -60.02
N ASP A 89 5.20 -16.72 -61.25
CA ASP A 89 5.73 -17.45 -62.40
C ASP A 89 7.27 -17.37 -62.57
N ASN A 90 7.95 -18.53 -62.54
CA ASN A 90 9.41 -18.71 -62.64
C ASN A 90 10.02 -18.03 -63.88
N LEU A 91 10.42 -16.75 -63.78
CA LEU A 91 11.18 -16.05 -64.82
C LEU A 91 12.63 -15.79 -64.44
N TRP A 92 13.00 -15.85 -63.14
CA TRP A 92 14.36 -15.60 -62.67
C TRP A 92 15.07 -16.88 -62.21
N THR A 93 16.18 -17.23 -62.87
CA THR A 93 17.08 -18.30 -62.42
C THR A 93 18.15 -17.73 -61.49
N PRO A 94 18.41 -18.31 -60.30
CA PRO A 94 19.44 -17.82 -59.38
C PRO A 94 20.82 -17.76 -60.04
N ARG A 95 21.60 -16.71 -59.74
CA ARG A 95 22.93 -16.50 -60.36
C ARG A 95 24.03 -16.37 -59.32
N ILE A 96 25.26 -16.80 -59.66
CA ILE A 96 26.45 -16.67 -58.81
C ILE A 96 27.46 -15.69 -59.41
N HIS A 97 27.91 -14.74 -58.58
CA HIS A 97 28.89 -13.73 -58.95
C HIS A 97 30.02 -13.66 -57.93
N VAL A 98 31.27 -13.64 -58.39
CA VAL A 98 32.47 -13.58 -57.55
C VAL A 98 33.35 -12.41 -58.01
N PRO A 99 33.13 -11.17 -57.51
CA PRO A 99 33.99 -10.01 -57.79
C PRO A 99 35.41 -10.16 -57.23
N LYS A 100 36.37 -9.44 -57.81
CA LYS A 100 37.73 -9.30 -57.26
C LYS A 100 37.67 -8.76 -55.83
N PRO A 101 38.40 -9.34 -54.85
CA PRO A 101 39.52 -10.29 -54.94
C PRO A 101 39.15 -11.79 -54.92
N GLY A 102 37.90 -12.18 -55.16
CA GLY A 102 37.50 -13.60 -55.23
C GLY A 102 37.16 -14.25 -53.88
N HIS A 103 37.16 -13.47 -52.80
CA HIS A 103 36.94 -13.95 -51.43
C HIS A 103 35.46 -14.12 -51.05
N THR A 104 34.53 -13.54 -51.82
CA THR A 104 33.09 -13.50 -51.49
C THR A 104 32.25 -13.83 -52.72
N GLY A 105 31.34 -14.78 -52.58
CA GLY A 105 30.32 -15.11 -53.57
C GLY A 105 29.00 -14.40 -53.28
N PHE A 106 28.40 -13.83 -54.31
CA PHE A 106 27.07 -13.22 -54.31
C PHE A 106 26.13 -14.17 -55.06
N ILE A 107 25.14 -14.74 -54.38
CA ILE A 107 24.13 -15.59 -54.99
C ILE A 107 22.82 -14.80 -55.04
N ILE A 108 22.31 -14.55 -56.24
CA ILE A 108 21.23 -13.59 -56.50
C ILE A 108 19.95 -14.34 -56.82
N PHE A 109 18.96 -14.25 -55.93
CA PHE A 109 17.60 -14.75 -56.10
C PHE A 109 16.64 -13.63 -56.53
N GLU A 110 15.39 -13.97 -56.88
CA GLU A 110 14.41 -12.99 -57.37
C GLU A 110 14.11 -11.86 -56.36
N CYS A 111 14.05 -12.19 -55.07
CA CYS A 111 13.65 -11.26 -54.00
C CYS A 111 14.74 -11.08 -52.92
N GLY A 112 15.97 -11.56 -53.15
CA GLY A 112 17.03 -11.50 -52.15
C GLY A 112 18.38 -12.00 -52.62
N ILE A 113 19.42 -11.74 -51.83
CA ILE A 113 20.82 -12.02 -52.17
C ILE A 113 21.51 -12.68 -51.00
N VAL A 114 22.21 -13.76 -51.27
CA VAL A 114 23.06 -14.43 -50.29
C VAL A 114 24.51 -14.03 -50.52
N LEU A 115 25.16 -13.55 -49.46
CA LEU A 115 26.60 -13.36 -49.38
C LEU A 115 27.23 -14.60 -48.75
N LEU A 116 28.22 -15.19 -49.41
CA LEU A 116 28.93 -16.37 -48.94
C LEU A 116 30.44 -16.12 -48.94
N SER A 117 31.11 -16.39 -47.82
CA SER A 117 32.57 -16.36 -47.76
C SER A 117 33.14 -17.61 -48.44
N LEU A 118 34.03 -17.40 -49.41
CA LEU A 118 34.71 -18.47 -50.15
C LEU A 118 36.13 -18.73 -49.61
N VAL A 119 36.62 -17.90 -48.68
CA VAL A 119 37.96 -18.02 -48.06
C VAL A 119 38.02 -19.22 -47.10
N PRO A 120 39.13 -19.98 -47.04
CA PRO A 120 39.31 -21.00 -46.00
C PRO A 120 39.31 -20.41 -44.58
N LEU A 121 38.58 -21.04 -43.66
CA LEU A 121 38.77 -20.79 -42.23
C LEU A 121 40.23 -21.12 -41.91
N ARG A 122 41.00 -20.14 -41.46
CA ARG A 122 42.36 -20.41 -40.96
C ARG A 122 42.23 -21.17 -39.65
N GLU A 123 42.83 -22.35 -39.59
CA GLU A 123 43.00 -23.07 -38.33
C GLU A 123 43.83 -22.21 -37.37
N SER A 124 43.19 -21.67 -36.34
CA SER A 124 43.88 -21.11 -35.20
C SER A 124 44.09 -22.22 -34.15
N PRO A 125 45.06 -22.11 -33.22
CA PRO A 125 45.22 -23.06 -32.11
C PRO A 125 43.91 -23.27 -31.33
N SER A 126 43.08 -22.22 -31.25
CA SER A 126 41.75 -22.24 -30.65
C SER A 126 40.71 -23.01 -31.48
N SER A 127 40.85 -23.02 -32.80
CA SER A 127 39.99 -23.79 -33.73
C SER A 127 40.27 -25.29 -33.64
N GLN A 128 41.52 -25.69 -33.33
CA GLN A 128 41.91 -27.08 -33.11
C GLN A 128 41.35 -27.66 -31.79
N LEU A 129 41.24 -26.85 -30.73
CA LEU A 129 40.59 -27.26 -29.48
C LEU A 129 39.07 -27.45 -29.61
N LEU A 130 38.41 -26.73 -30.53
CA LEU A 130 36.97 -26.87 -30.81
C LEU A 130 36.64 -28.06 -31.70
N LEU A 131 37.60 -28.55 -32.50
CA LEU A 131 37.45 -29.71 -33.38
C LEU A 131 37.34 -31.04 -32.60
N ASP A 132 37.81 -31.08 -31.34
CA ASP A 132 37.76 -32.28 -30.49
C ASP A 132 36.40 -32.56 -29.82
N GLY A 133 35.37 -31.70 -30.01
CA GLY A 133 34.07 -31.89 -29.33
C GLY A 133 32.82 -31.28 -29.97
N GLY A 134 32.88 -30.62 -31.13
CA GLY A 134 31.71 -29.97 -31.74
C GLY A 134 31.68 -29.99 -33.28
N PRO A 135 30.53 -29.67 -33.90
CA PRO A 135 30.39 -29.61 -35.35
C PRO A 135 31.28 -28.52 -35.96
N ILE A 136 31.86 -28.82 -37.13
CA ILE A 136 32.75 -27.94 -37.91
C ILE A 136 32.08 -26.55 -38.11
N PRO A 137 32.79 -25.42 -37.87
CA PRO A 137 32.21 -24.10 -38.09
C PRO A 137 31.87 -23.89 -39.57
N THR A 138 30.62 -23.54 -39.86
CA THR A 138 30.17 -23.18 -41.22
C THR A 138 30.82 -21.87 -41.67
N PRO A 139 31.13 -21.70 -42.98
CA PRO A 139 31.65 -20.44 -43.51
C PRO A 139 30.64 -19.30 -43.30
N PHE A 140 31.14 -18.06 -43.23
CA PHE A 140 30.29 -16.88 -43.07
C PHE A 140 29.26 -16.80 -44.21
N GLN A 141 28.01 -16.61 -43.84
CA GLN A 141 26.89 -16.45 -44.75
C GLN A 141 25.92 -15.38 -44.24
N ASP A 142 25.39 -14.55 -45.14
CA ASP A 142 24.38 -13.53 -44.83
C ASP A 142 23.32 -13.50 -45.95
N TYR A 143 22.06 -13.23 -45.61
CA TYR A 143 20.94 -13.14 -46.56
C TYR A 143 20.29 -11.77 -46.50
N ILE A 144 20.36 -11.03 -47.60
CA ILE A 144 19.76 -9.72 -47.76
C ILE A 144 18.44 -9.89 -48.51
N LYS A 145 17.32 -9.77 -47.81
CA LYS A 145 15.96 -9.88 -48.39
C LYS A 145 15.36 -8.49 -48.64
N PHE A 146 14.62 -8.33 -49.74
CA PHE A 146 13.78 -7.16 -49.98
C PHE A 146 12.38 -7.32 -49.38
N ARG A 147 11.72 -6.21 -49.04
CA ARG A 147 10.34 -6.20 -48.52
C ARG A 147 9.34 -6.61 -49.59
N ASP A 148 8.34 -7.39 -49.20
CA ASP A 148 7.32 -7.93 -50.10
C ASP A 148 6.22 -6.91 -50.49
N GLU A 149 6.13 -5.76 -49.80
CA GLU A 149 5.02 -4.79 -49.91
C GLU A 149 4.97 -3.99 -51.23
N ASN A 150 6.07 -3.92 -51.99
CA ASN A 150 6.20 -3.04 -53.17
C ASN A 150 6.65 -3.77 -54.46
N ASP A 151 6.48 -5.09 -54.53
CA ASP A 151 6.95 -5.94 -55.63
C ASP A 151 8.42 -5.65 -56.01
N HIS A 152 9.32 -5.62 -55.02
CA HIS A 152 10.76 -5.41 -55.20
C HIS A 152 11.42 -6.66 -55.79
N ALA A 153 11.25 -6.87 -57.10
CA ALA A 153 11.92 -7.94 -57.85
C ALA A 153 13.25 -7.48 -58.45
N ILE A 154 14.25 -8.34 -58.45
CA ILE A 154 15.53 -8.10 -59.12
C ILE A 154 15.36 -8.31 -60.63
N LEU A 155 15.56 -7.25 -61.42
CA LEU A 155 15.43 -7.24 -62.87
C LEU A 155 16.76 -7.51 -63.60
N GLY A 156 17.88 -7.23 -62.95
CA GLY A 156 19.21 -7.40 -63.53
C GLY A 156 20.32 -7.38 -62.48
N CYS A 157 21.44 -8.01 -62.79
CA CYS A 157 22.62 -8.06 -61.93
C CYS A 157 23.92 -7.97 -62.75
N GLY A 158 24.97 -7.48 -62.12
CA GLY A 158 26.29 -7.34 -62.71
C GLY A 158 27.38 -7.22 -61.65
N VAL A 159 28.61 -7.51 -62.07
CA VAL A 159 29.81 -7.41 -61.21
C VAL A 159 30.52 -6.10 -61.49
N GLU A 160 30.85 -5.36 -60.44
CA GLU A 160 31.65 -4.14 -60.59
C GLU A 160 33.13 -4.50 -60.80
N ARG A 161 33.65 -4.22 -62.00
CA ARG A 161 35.07 -4.41 -62.32
C ARG A 161 35.83 -3.19 -61.82
N SER A 162 36.47 -3.30 -60.65
CA SER A 162 37.25 -2.18 -60.08
C SER A 162 38.43 -1.83 -61.00
N GLN A 163 38.44 -0.60 -61.55
CA GLN A 163 39.56 -0.04 -62.34
C GLN A 163 40.59 0.70 -61.48
N PHE A 164 40.28 0.94 -60.19
CA PHE A 164 41.14 1.63 -59.22
C PHE A 164 41.28 0.79 -57.95
N ASP A 165 42.26 1.10 -57.10
CA ASP A 165 42.77 0.37 -55.91
C ASP A 165 41.74 0.09 -54.76
N GLN A 166 40.43 0.05 -55.06
CA GLN A 166 39.38 -0.38 -54.14
C GLN A 166 39.42 -1.90 -53.95
N LYS A 167 39.83 -2.33 -52.76
CA LYS A 167 40.01 -3.73 -52.33
C LYS A 167 38.72 -4.46 -51.92
N SER A 168 37.53 -3.89 -52.17
CA SER A 168 36.25 -4.42 -51.67
C SER A 168 35.40 -5.11 -52.78
N PRO A 169 35.06 -6.40 -52.64
CA PRO A 169 34.21 -7.10 -53.60
C PRO A 169 32.81 -6.46 -53.64
N SER A 170 32.34 -6.11 -54.85
CA SER A 170 31.10 -5.36 -55.04
C SER A 170 30.26 -5.88 -56.22
N CYS A 171 28.93 -5.86 -56.05
CA CYS A 171 27.93 -6.28 -57.04
C CYS A 171 26.89 -5.17 -57.23
N LEU A 172 26.47 -4.97 -58.48
CA LEU A 172 25.41 -4.05 -58.88
C LEU A 172 24.15 -4.84 -59.23
N ILE A 173 23.02 -4.42 -58.68
CA ILE A 173 21.71 -5.01 -58.97
C ILE A 173 20.73 -3.92 -59.37
N MET A 174 19.80 -4.25 -60.26
CA MET A 174 18.71 -3.38 -60.66
C MET A 174 17.41 -3.96 -60.08
N VAL A 175 16.78 -3.21 -59.18
CA VAL A 175 15.58 -3.64 -58.46
C VAL A 175 14.38 -2.80 -58.89
N GLN A 176 13.26 -3.47 -59.15
CA GLN A 176 12.00 -2.84 -59.52
C GLN A 176 11.56 -1.85 -58.43
N ASN A 177 11.12 -0.67 -58.86
CA ASN A 177 10.68 0.44 -57.99
C ASN A 177 11.76 1.07 -57.08
N LEU A 178 13.03 0.65 -57.19
CA LEU A 178 14.16 1.17 -56.38
C LEU A 178 15.35 1.68 -57.21
N GLY A 179 15.53 1.15 -58.43
CA GLY A 179 16.63 1.52 -59.31
C GLY A 179 17.88 0.66 -59.10
N LEU A 180 19.07 1.25 -59.27
CA LEU A 180 20.34 0.54 -59.19
C LEU A 180 20.91 0.56 -57.76
N ILE A 181 21.12 -0.62 -57.17
CA ILE A 181 21.70 -0.78 -55.83
C ILE A 181 23.12 -1.36 -55.97
N ARG A 182 24.07 -0.76 -55.25
CA ARG A 182 25.45 -1.27 -55.13
C ARG A 182 25.64 -1.94 -53.79
N ILE A 183 25.96 -3.23 -53.80
CA ILE A 183 26.30 -4.00 -52.60
C ILE A 183 27.81 -4.16 -52.58
N SER A 184 28.47 -3.68 -51.53
CA SER A 184 29.92 -3.79 -51.35
C SER A 184 30.23 -4.42 -50.00
N VAL A 185 31.18 -5.36 -49.99
CA VAL A 185 31.61 -6.02 -48.75
C VAL A 185 32.91 -5.38 -48.29
N ARG A 186 32.88 -4.80 -47.08
CA ARG A 186 34.07 -4.20 -46.46
C ARG A 186 34.81 -5.26 -45.64
N ALA A 187 36.11 -5.40 -45.89
CA ALA A 187 36.98 -6.25 -45.08
C ALA A 187 37.03 -5.72 -43.63
N ARG A 188 36.74 -6.57 -42.64
CA ARG A 188 36.93 -6.21 -41.23
C ARG A 188 38.43 -6.29 -40.88
N PRO A 189 39.01 -5.30 -40.18
CA PRO A 189 40.36 -5.43 -39.64
C PRO A 189 40.38 -6.58 -38.63
N ILE A 190 41.34 -7.49 -38.78
CA ILE A 190 41.52 -8.67 -37.93
C ILE A 190 41.86 -8.18 -36.51
N SER A 191 41.00 -8.46 -35.53
CA SER A 191 41.31 -8.23 -34.11
C SER A 191 42.17 -9.38 -33.60
N ARG A 192 43.06 -9.13 -32.63
CA ARG A 192 44.00 -10.13 -32.11
C ARG A 192 43.37 -11.15 -31.14
N THR A 193 42.07 -11.04 -30.85
CA THR A 193 41.35 -11.84 -29.86
C THR A 193 40.40 -12.80 -30.56
N GLY A 194 40.96 -13.84 -31.17
CA GLY A 194 40.20 -14.87 -31.88
C GLY A 194 39.32 -15.68 -30.93
N VAL A 195 38.06 -15.90 -31.33
CA VAL A 195 37.26 -17.15 -31.28
C VAL A 195 35.82 -16.88 -31.77
N ASP A 196 35.30 -15.64 -31.68
CA ASP A 196 33.90 -15.29 -32.03
C ASP A 196 33.71 -14.66 -33.43
N GLU A 197 34.76 -14.60 -34.25
CA GLU A 197 34.86 -13.62 -35.35
C GLU A 197 34.07 -13.96 -36.64
N GLY A 198 33.41 -15.13 -36.70
CA GLY A 198 32.76 -15.63 -37.92
C GLY A 198 31.22 -15.56 -37.97
N ARG A 199 30.52 -15.30 -36.85
CA ARG A 199 29.05 -15.36 -36.77
C ARG A 199 28.45 -13.97 -36.53
N ILE A 200 27.36 -13.66 -37.22
CA ILE A 200 26.60 -12.43 -36.99
C ILE A 200 25.87 -12.58 -35.65
N THR A 201 26.12 -11.67 -34.73
CA THR A 201 25.49 -11.71 -33.41
C THR A 201 24.04 -11.21 -33.48
N VAL A 202 23.18 -11.74 -32.61
CA VAL A 202 21.79 -11.28 -32.43
C VAL A 202 21.76 -9.77 -32.17
N LYS A 203 22.70 -9.27 -31.36
CA LYS A 203 22.90 -7.84 -31.13
C LYS A 203 23.11 -7.05 -32.42
N SER A 204 24.01 -7.49 -33.30
CA SER A 204 24.29 -6.77 -34.55
C SER A 204 23.07 -6.72 -35.47
N ARG A 205 22.23 -7.78 -35.52
CA ARG A 205 20.97 -7.78 -36.29
C ARG A 205 19.95 -6.86 -35.68
N LEU A 206 19.79 -6.92 -34.35
CA LEU A 206 18.84 -6.09 -33.65
C LEU A 206 19.21 -4.59 -33.76
N GLU A 207 20.50 -4.24 -33.74
CA GLU A 207 20.98 -2.89 -34.05
C GLU A 207 20.59 -2.44 -35.47
N GLN A 208 20.68 -3.34 -36.46
CA GLN A 208 20.24 -3.02 -37.83
C GLN A 208 18.76 -2.69 -37.88
N VAL A 209 17.92 -3.50 -37.22
CA VAL A 209 16.48 -3.24 -37.11
C VAL A 209 16.23 -1.88 -36.46
N VAL A 210 16.84 -1.63 -35.30
CA VAL A 210 16.57 -0.42 -34.51
C VAL A 210 16.95 0.87 -35.24
N PHE A 211 18.10 0.90 -35.92
CA PHE A 211 18.63 2.13 -36.52
C PHE A 211 18.30 2.30 -38.00
N TYR A 212 18.04 1.21 -38.74
CA TYR A 212 17.86 1.25 -40.19
C TYR A 212 16.49 0.78 -40.67
N ASP A 213 15.62 0.24 -39.82
CA ASP A 213 14.24 -0.15 -40.19
C ASP A 213 13.29 1.07 -40.30
N ILE A 214 13.67 2.03 -41.14
CA ILE A 214 12.95 3.29 -41.35
C ILE A 214 12.00 3.13 -42.56
N LYS A 215 10.89 3.89 -42.56
CA LYS A 215 10.01 4.00 -43.75
C LYS A 215 10.83 4.46 -44.95
N GLY A 216 10.85 3.65 -46.01
CA GLY A 216 11.64 3.90 -47.22
C GLY A 216 12.90 3.02 -47.36
N ASN A 217 13.29 2.27 -46.32
CA ASN A 217 14.30 1.23 -46.49
C ASN A 217 13.68 0.02 -47.23
N PRO A 218 14.23 -0.39 -48.40
CA PRO A 218 13.69 -1.53 -49.15
C PRO A 218 14.03 -2.90 -48.56
N LEU A 219 14.95 -2.96 -47.59
CA LEU A 219 15.40 -4.21 -46.98
C LEU A 219 14.42 -4.68 -45.89
N ASP A 220 14.16 -5.98 -45.86
CA ASP A 220 13.46 -6.64 -44.78
C ASP A 220 14.47 -7.08 -43.72
N LEU A 221 14.62 -6.24 -42.69
CA LEU A 221 15.55 -6.49 -41.59
C LEU A 221 14.95 -7.37 -40.48
N THR A 222 13.69 -7.82 -40.64
CA THR A 222 12.97 -8.55 -39.59
C THR A 222 13.00 -10.07 -39.78
N CYS A 223 13.39 -10.54 -40.96
CA CYS A 223 13.32 -11.93 -41.39
C CYS A 223 14.54 -12.81 -41.03
N TYR A 224 15.48 -12.30 -40.23
CA TYR A 224 16.71 -13.02 -39.89
C TYR A 224 16.47 -14.18 -38.93
N GLU A 225 16.98 -15.37 -39.27
CA GLU A 225 16.88 -16.57 -38.43
C GLU A 225 17.55 -16.35 -37.07
N GLU A 226 18.66 -15.59 -37.03
CA GLU A 226 19.39 -15.28 -35.82
C GLU A 226 18.53 -14.57 -34.75
N LEU A 227 17.49 -13.84 -35.17
CA LEU A 227 16.54 -13.18 -34.26
C LEU A 227 15.47 -14.14 -33.71
N CYS A 228 15.25 -15.29 -34.35
CA CYS A 228 14.22 -16.27 -34.00
C CYS A 228 14.75 -17.49 -33.22
N MET A 229 16.06 -17.77 -33.32
CA MET A 229 16.63 -19.04 -32.86
C MET A 229 16.92 -19.10 -31.35
N SER A 230 17.07 -17.97 -30.66
CA SER A 230 17.37 -17.95 -29.22
C SER A 230 16.66 -16.79 -28.51
N PRO A 231 15.61 -17.07 -27.71
CA PRO A 231 14.90 -16.03 -26.98
C PRO A 231 15.77 -15.34 -25.91
N SER A 232 16.59 -16.09 -25.18
CA SER A 232 17.46 -15.51 -24.14
C SER A 232 18.52 -14.57 -24.73
N ALA A 233 19.11 -14.95 -25.87
CA ALA A 233 20.11 -14.11 -26.55
C ALA A 233 19.51 -12.80 -27.11
N LEU A 234 18.23 -12.83 -27.50
CA LEU A 234 17.51 -11.63 -27.94
C LEU A 234 17.21 -10.69 -26.77
N GLU A 235 16.78 -11.22 -25.62
CA GLU A 235 16.56 -10.44 -24.40
C GLU A 235 17.87 -9.76 -23.95
N ASP A 236 18.97 -10.51 -23.88
CA ASP A 236 20.29 -9.98 -23.53
C ASP A 236 20.75 -8.92 -24.54
N ALA A 237 20.55 -9.15 -25.83
CA ALA A 237 20.88 -8.18 -26.88
C ALA A 237 20.05 -6.89 -26.74
N ALA A 238 18.75 -6.98 -26.46
CA ALA A 238 17.89 -5.82 -26.26
C ALA A 238 18.30 -5.02 -25.01
N LEU A 239 18.62 -5.68 -23.90
CA LEU A 239 19.11 -5.05 -22.69
C LEU A 239 20.47 -4.36 -22.93
N GLN A 240 21.39 -5.00 -23.65
CA GLN A 240 22.68 -4.38 -24.00
C GLN A 240 22.51 -3.17 -24.92
N ILE A 241 21.69 -3.26 -25.98
CA ILE A 241 21.44 -2.14 -26.90
C ILE A 241 20.81 -0.96 -26.17
N SER A 242 19.80 -1.22 -25.32
CA SER A 242 19.17 -0.16 -24.54
C SER A 242 20.16 0.50 -23.56
N SER A 243 21.05 -0.28 -22.95
CA SER A 243 22.13 0.23 -22.08
C SER A 243 23.17 1.05 -22.86
N ASP A 244 23.56 0.60 -24.04
CA ASP A 244 24.51 1.29 -24.92
C ASP A 244 23.95 2.61 -25.47
N ILE A 245 22.65 2.64 -25.79
CA ILE A 245 21.94 3.87 -26.17
C ILE A 245 21.87 4.82 -24.98
N LEU A 246 21.55 4.31 -23.78
CA LEU A 246 21.50 5.11 -22.58
C LEU A 246 22.87 5.73 -22.30
N ARG A 247 23.94 4.94 -22.22
CA ARG A 247 25.33 5.37 -21.90
C ARG A 247 26.07 6.09 -23.03
N SER A 248 25.43 6.31 -24.17
CA SER A 248 26.05 6.94 -25.36
C SER A 248 27.23 6.18 -25.95
N ASN A 249 27.28 4.86 -25.76
CA ASN A 249 28.31 3.98 -26.31
C ASN A 249 27.92 3.42 -27.68
N SER A 250 26.70 3.68 -28.15
CA SER A 250 26.24 3.23 -29.46
C SER A 250 27.01 3.92 -30.60
N LYS A 251 27.58 3.11 -31.51
CA LYS A 251 28.27 3.60 -32.72
C LYS A 251 27.34 4.33 -33.69
N PHE A 252 26.02 4.11 -33.57
CA PHE A 252 25.01 4.67 -34.47
C PHE A 252 24.49 6.04 -34.01
N VAL A 253 24.82 6.46 -32.80
CA VAL A 253 24.47 7.77 -32.26
C VAL A 253 25.75 8.58 -32.10
N PRO A 254 26.02 9.58 -32.97
CA PRO A 254 27.22 10.40 -32.87
C PRO A 254 27.27 11.10 -31.50
N ALA A 255 28.43 11.06 -30.84
CA ALA A 255 28.65 11.80 -29.59
C ALA A 255 28.78 13.31 -29.83
N THR A 256 29.34 13.69 -30.98
CA THR A 256 29.52 15.07 -31.43
C THR A 256 28.36 15.51 -32.32
N VAL A 257 27.38 16.22 -31.74
CA VAL A 257 26.23 16.80 -32.46
C VAL A 257 26.08 18.26 -32.05
N ALA A 258 25.70 19.13 -33.00
CA ALA A 258 25.48 20.55 -32.73
C ALA A 258 24.31 20.82 -31.77
N SER A 259 23.31 19.92 -31.74
CA SER A 259 22.13 19.99 -30.86
C SER A 259 22.01 18.74 -30.00
N LEU A 260 22.01 18.94 -28.68
CA LEU A 260 21.77 17.87 -27.70
C LEU A 260 20.32 17.38 -27.72
N ASP A 261 19.33 18.23 -28.04
CA ASP A 261 17.93 17.79 -28.17
C ASP A 261 17.76 16.81 -29.33
N GLU A 262 18.42 17.07 -30.47
CA GLU A 262 18.38 16.16 -31.63
C GLU A 262 19.02 14.81 -31.31
N GLN A 263 20.15 14.82 -30.59
CA GLN A 263 20.82 13.61 -30.15
C GLN A 263 19.94 12.78 -29.21
N MET A 264 19.32 13.40 -28.20
CA MET A 264 18.41 12.70 -27.28
C MET A 264 17.13 12.23 -27.98
N LYS A 265 16.63 13.00 -28.94
CA LYS A 265 15.50 12.59 -29.79
C LYS A 265 15.86 11.33 -30.58
N LEU A 266 17.05 11.26 -31.17
CA LEU A 266 17.52 10.07 -31.90
C LEU A 266 17.59 8.84 -30.98
N ARG A 267 18.11 9.01 -29.76
CA ARG A 267 18.15 7.94 -28.74
C ARG A 267 16.75 7.48 -28.34
N SER A 268 15.85 8.42 -28.08
CA SER A 268 14.45 8.13 -27.74
C SER A 268 13.73 7.39 -28.88
N THR A 269 13.95 7.80 -30.14
CA THR A 269 13.40 7.10 -31.32
C THR A 269 13.97 5.70 -31.47
N ALA A 270 15.26 5.50 -31.19
CA ALA A 270 15.89 4.18 -31.24
C ALA A 270 15.32 3.23 -30.16
N LEU A 271 15.14 3.71 -28.92
CA LEU A 271 14.50 2.91 -27.87
C LEU A 271 13.04 2.58 -28.19
N CYS A 272 12.30 3.53 -28.77
CA CYS A 272 10.93 3.30 -29.21
C CYS A 272 10.86 2.29 -30.37
N ALA A 273 11.77 2.37 -31.33
CA ALA A 273 11.88 1.39 -32.42
C ALA A 273 12.20 -0.02 -31.90
N LEU A 274 13.12 -0.13 -30.93
CA LEU A 274 13.44 -1.39 -30.25
C LEU A 274 12.19 -1.97 -29.55
N ALA A 275 11.49 -1.17 -28.76
CA ALA A 275 10.28 -1.60 -28.06
C ALA A 275 9.15 -2.00 -29.03
N THR A 276 8.97 -1.24 -30.12
CA THR A 276 7.98 -1.53 -31.16
C THR A 276 8.26 -2.85 -31.87
N TYR A 277 9.53 -3.13 -32.17
CA TYR A 277 9.93 -4.40 -32.78
C TYR A 277 9.63 -5.58 -31.83
N LEU A 278 10.04 -5.48 -30.57
CA LEU A 278 9.81 -6.53 -29.57
C LEU A 278 8.32 -6.78 -29.33
N SER A 279 7.50 -5.72 -29.33
CA SER A 279 6.05 -5.79 -29.20
C SER A 279 5.38 -6.48 -30.39
N LYS A 280 5.74 -6.10 -31.63
CA LYS A 280 5.17 -6.68 -32.87
C LYS A 280 5.46 -8.16 -33.02
N GLN A 281 6.64 -8.62 -32.59
CA GLN A 281 7.01 -10.03 -32.66
C GLN A 281 6.39 -10.89 -31.54
N HIS A 282 5.55 -10.30 -30.68
CA HIS A 282 4.93 -10.97 -29.52
C HIS A 282 5.93 -11.74 -28.65
N PHE A 283 7.13 -11.18 -28.51
CA PHE A 283 8.22 -11.88 -27.85
C PHE A 283 8.00 -11.91 -26.32
N GLN A 284 8.16 -13.09 -25.71
CA GLN A 284 8.01 -13.24 -24.26
C GLN A 284 9.29 -12.81 -23.53
N LEU A 285 9.48 -11.50 -23.37
CA LEU A 285 10.50 -10.96 -22.46
C LEU A 285 10.16 -11.32 -21.01
N SER A 286 11.20 -11.59 -20.21
CA SER A 286 11.06 -11.69 -18.76
C SER A 286 10.46 -10.42 -18.16
N TYR A 287 9.68 -10.56 -17.08
CA TYR A 287 9.04 -9.42 -16.42
C TYR A 287 10.05 -8.35 -15.95
N PRO A 288 11.21 -8.69 -15.36
CA PRO A 288 12.25 -7.71 -15.03
C PRO A 288 12.82 -6.99 -16.26
N ALA A 289 13.09 -7.70 -17.36
CA ALA A 289 13.64 -7.09 -18.57
C ALA A 289 12.71 -6.03 -19.17
N ARG A 290 11.39 -6.26 -19.15
CA ARG A 290 10.40 -5.26 -19.61
C ARG A 290 10.49 -3.96 -18.82
N TRP A 291 10.59 -4.05 -17.49
CA TRP A 291 10.74 -2.89 -16.61
C TRP A 291 12.09 -2.19 -16.79
N THR A 292 13.18 -2.94 -16.99
CA THR A 292 14.49 -2.35 -17.27
C THR A 292 14.50 -1.58 -18.60
N LEU A 293 13.91 -2.13 -19.66
CA LEU A 293 13.79 -1.45 -20.95
C LEU A 293 12.96 -0.17 -20.85
N LEU A 294 11.82 -0.22 -20.15
CA LEU A 294 11.01 0.97 -19.90
C LEU A 294 11.79 2.01 -19.07
N SER A 295 12.49 1.59 -18.01
CA SER A 295 13.28 2.48 -17.17
C SER A 295 14.40 3.18 -17.94
N HIS A 296 15.05 2.50 -18.90
CA HIS A 296 16.02 3.15 -19.78
C HIS A 296 15.38 4.23 -20.66
N ALA A 297 14.18 3.98 -21.19
CA ALA A 297 13.43 4.97 -21.96
C ALA A 297 12.99 6.16 -21.09
N GLU A 298 12.54 5.90 -19.86
CA GLU A 298 12.20 6.91 -18.86
C GLU A 298 13.37 7.84 -18.58
N LYS A 299 14.57 7.28 -18.35
CA LYS A 299 15.79 8.08 -18.10
C LYS A 299 16.13 8.98 -19.27
N VAL A 300 16.04 8.50 -20.52
CA VAL A 300 16.28 9.34 -21.70
C VAL A 300 15.23 10.43 -21.85
N ALA A 301 13.95 10.14 -21.56
CA ALA A 301 12.87 11.12 -21.59
C ALA A 301 13.04 12.21 -20.53
N ALA A 302 13.31 11.80 -19.28
CA ALA A 302 13.61 12.70 -18.16
C ALA A 302 14.80 13.61 -18.49
N HIS A 303 15.87 13.01 -19.00
CA HIS A 303 17.07 13.73 -19.39
C HIS A 303 16.80 14.78 -20.49
N ARG A 304 16.01 14.44 -21.50
CA ARG A 304 15.57 15.39 -22.54
C ARG A 304 14.72 16.53 -21.96
N ALA A 305 13.83 16.23 -21.03
CA ALA A 305 12.98 17.23 -20.39
C ALA A 305 13.82 18.20 -19.52
N VAL A 306 14.79 17.68 -18.76
CA VAL A 306 15.72 18.51 -17.96
C VAL A 306 16.56 19.41 -18.87
N TRP A 307 17.07 18.91 -20.00
CA TRP A 307 17.79 19.76 -20.97
C TRP A 307 16.94 20.91 -21.49
N LYS A 308 15.67 20.64 -21.84
CA LYS A 308 14.74 21.69 -22.31
C LYS A 308 14.43 22.71 -21.22
N ALA A 309 14.23 22.27 -19.98
CA ALA A 309 14.03 23.17 -18.84
C ALA A 309 15.26 24.06 -18.64
N GLN A 310 16.46 23.47 -18.66
CA GLN A 310 17.74 24.18 -18.56
C GLN A 310 17.91 25.21 -19.70
N GLU A 311 17.65 24.84 -20.95
CA GLU A 311 17.72 25.79 -22.08
C GLU A 311 16.77 26.96 -21.91
N ASN A 312 15.54 26.71 -21.47
CA ASN A 312 14.55 27.76 -21.21
C ASN A 312 14.99 28.68 -20.05
N ILE A 313 15.62 28.12 -19.02
CA ILE A 313 16.18 28.89 -17.90
C ILE A 313 17.33 29.77 -18.40
N CYS A 314 18.27 29.22 -19.18
CA CYS A 314 19.38 29.98 -19.76
C CYS A 314 18.91 31.13 -20.65
N ARG A 315 17.88 30.92 -21.48
CA ARG A 315 17.32 31.96 -22.37
C ARG A 315 16.66 33.13 -21.62
N ASN A 316 16.12 32.86 -20.44
CA ASN A 316 15.35 33.82 -19.66
C ASN A 316 16.14 34.43 -18.47
N SER A 317 17.41 34.05 -18.28
CA SER A 317 18.22 34.51 -17.15
C SER A 317 19.07 35.73 -17.52
N GLU A 318 18.90 36.82 -16.77
CA GLU A 318 19.85 37.95 -16.71
C GLU A 318 20.96 37.70 -15.66
N ILE A 319 20.73 36.74 -14.77
CA ILE A 319 21.60 36.39 -13.64
C ILE A 319 22.56 35.28 -14.12
N GLY A 320 23.88 35.52 -13.97
CA GLY A 320 24.90 34.57 -14.40
C GLY A 320 24.92 33.29 -13.56
N GLY A 321 25.06 32.14 -14.23
CA GLY A 321 25.15 30.81 -13.64
C GLY A 321 23.80 30.12 -13.46
N THR A 322 23.73 28.83 -13.81
CA THR A 322 22.52 28.01 -13.59
C THR A 322 22.67 27.11 -12.37
N HIS A 323 21.55 26.79 -11.70
CA HIS A 323 21.51 25.89 -10.55
C HIS A 323 22.08 24.51 -10.91
N LEU A 324 21.75 24.02 -12.11
CA LEU A 324 22.29 22.75 -12.61
C LEU A 324 23.82 22.78 -12.75
N GLU A 325 24.39 23.86 -13.27
CA GLU A 325 25.84 24.04 -13.37
C GLU A 325 26.50 24.10 -11.99
N TYR A 326 25.90 24.82 -11.04
CA TYR A 326 26.35 24.87 -9.65
C TYR A 326 26.37 23.48 -9.00
N ILE A 327 25.30 22.71 -9.16
CA ILE A 327 25.19 21.35 -8.63
C ILE A 327 26.23 20.42 -9.25
N LEU A 328 26.37 20.44 -10.58
CA LEU A 328 27.34 19.60 -11.29
C LEU A 328 28.79 19.96 -10.91
N GLY A 329 29.05 21.23 -10.59
CA GLY A 329 30.31 21.69 -10.03
C GLY A 329 30.62 21.05 -8.67
N GLN A 330 29.62 20.91 -7.80
CA GLN A 330 29.75 20.29 -6.48
C GLN A 330 29.72 18.76 -6.48
N MET A 331 29.17 18.13 -7.52
CA MET A 331 29.17 16.68 -7.63
C MET A 331 30.59 16.13 -7.66
N GLY A 332 30.92 15.27 -6.69
CA GLY A 332 32.20 14.57 -6.65
C GLY A 332 32.41 13.62 -7.83
N GLU A 333 33.66 13.19 -8.04
CA GLU A 333 34.06 12.28 -9.13
C GLU A 333 33.33 10.92 -9.12
N ARG A 334 32.64 10.58 -8.02
CA ARG A 334 31.82 9.37 -7.92
C ARG A 334 30.52 9.45 -8.72
N PHE A 335 30.01 10.66 -8.98
CA PHE A 335 28.71 10.89 -9.62
C PHE A 335 28.81 11.43 -11.05
N ARG A 336 30.01 11.79 -11.53
CA ARG A 336 30.27 12.25 -12.91
C ARG A 336 31.45 11.54 -13.57
N THR A 337 31.42 11.42 -14.89
CA THR A 337 32.56 10.93 -15.69
C THR A 337 33.68 11.99 -15.70
N LYS A 338 34.95 11.56 -15.57
CA LYS A 338 36.09 12.48 -15.55
C LYS A 338 36.29 13.12 -16.94
N PHE A 339 36.62 14.41 -16.94
CA PHE A 339 37.09 15.07 -18.15
C PHE A 339 38.37 14.42 -18.65
N PRO A 340 38.49 14.14 -19.96
CA PRO A 340 39.77 13.79 -20.54
C PRO A 340 40.71 14.98 -20.38
N SER A 341 41.87 14.76 -19.74
CA SER A 341 42.86 15.78 -19.35
C SER A 341 43.43 16.62 -20.51
N SER A 342 43.01 16.34 -21.76
CA SER A 342 43.48 16.91 -23.01
C SER A 342 42.55 17.94 -23.65
N ASN A 343 41.28 18.06 -23.23
CA ASN A 343 40.33 19.02 -23.82
C ASN A 343 40.10 20.24 -22.90
N ARG A 344 40.30 21.45 -23.44
CA ARG A 344 39.97 22.75 -22.83
C ARG A 344 38.47 23.11 -22.95
N GLU A 345 37.58 22.14 -23.11
CA GLU A 345 36.14 22.41 -23.21
C GLU A 345 35.54 22.45 -21.80
N GLU A 346 35.21 23.67 -21.34
CA GLU A 346 34.78 23.99 -19.96
C GLU A 346 33.26 23.87 -19.74
N ASP A 347 32.51 23.13 -20.57
CA ASP A 347 31.05 22.98 -20.40
C ASP A 347 30.70 21.71 -19.61
N LEU A 348 30.64 21.86 -18.28
CA LEU A 348 30.26 20.81 -17.33
C LEU A 348 28.88 20.22 -17.62
N VAL A 349 27.93 21.07 -18.01
CA VAL A 349 26.54 20.69 -18.24
C VAL A 349 26.48 19.80 -19.46
N ARG A 350 26.99 20.25 -20.61
CA ARG A 350 26.96 19.47 -21.85
C ARG A 350 27.70 18.14 -21.73
N HIS A 351 28.85 18.11 -21.08
CA HIS A 351 29.60 16.86 -20.88
C HIS A 351 28.77 15.82 -20.10
N TRP A 352 28.08 16.25 -19.04
CA TRP A 352 27.21 15.39 -18.25
C TRP A 352 26.04 14.84 -19.09
N PHE A 353 25.39 15.69 -19.89
CA PHE A 353 24.31 15.25 -20.79
C PHE A 353 24.79 14.26 -21.88
N ILE A 354 26.06 14.27 -22.25
CA ILE A 354 26.59 13.31 -23.23
C ILE A 354 26.90 11.97 -22.58
N HIS A 355 27.55 11.94 -21.41
CA HIS A 355 28.16 10.72 -20.88
C HIS A 355 27.46 10.11 -19.64
N ASP A 356 26.73 10.90 -18.86
CA ASP A 356 26.23 10.51 -17.54
C ASP A 356 24.69 10.39 -17.46
N THR A 357 24.03 10.36 -18.61
CA THR A 357 22.59 10.07 -18.84
C THR A 357 22.02 8.89 -18.04
N TRP A 358 22.82 7.87 -17.75
CA TRP A 358 22.38 6.68 -17.01
C TRP A 358 22.23 6.93 -15.50
N ARG A 359 22.84 8.02 -15.00
CA ARG A 359 22.88 8.43 -13.59
C ARG A 359 21.77 9.40 -13.20
N MET A 360 20.70 9.47 -13.99
CA MET A 360 19.50 10.25 -13.65
C MET A 360 18.93 9.93 -12.27
N ASP A 361 19.22 8.74 -11.73
CA ASP A 361 18.83 8.33 -10.37
C ASP A 361 19.34 9.30 -9.29
N TYR A 362 20.48 9.97 -9.54
CA TYR A 362 21.11 10.86 -8.58
C TYR A 362 20.79 12.34 -8.84
N ILE A 363 20.29 12.72 -10.02
CA ILE A 363 20.13 14.16 -10.33
C ILE A 363 19.04 14.81 -9.47
N VAL A 364 17.92 14.12 -9.23
CA VAL A 364 16.80 14.63 -8.44
C VAL A 364 17.23 14.92 -6.99
N PRO A 365 17.91 14.01 -6.28
CA PRO A 365 18.46 14.32 -4.96
C PRO A 365 19.44 15.49 -4.94
N TRP A 366 20.31 15.57 -5.94
CA TRP A 366 21.33 16.63 -6.00
C TRP A 366 20.76 18.00 -6.36
N ILE A 367 19.66 18.06 -7.12
CA ILE A 367 18.90 19.30 -7.37
C ILE A 367 18.55 20.01 -6.06
N LEU A 368 18.30 19.23 -5.01
CA LEU A 368 17.88 19.72 -3.70
C LEU A 368 19.01 19.89 -2.70
N HIS A 369 20.07 19.07 -2.80
CA HIS A 369 21.29 19.28 -2.02
C HIS A 369 21.85 20.70 -2.21
N GLY A 370 21.85 21.21 -3.45
CA GLY A 370 22.38 22.54 -3.78
C GLY A 370 21.64 23.72 -3.13
N ILE A 371 20.43 23.53 -2.60
CA ILE A 371 19.65 24.59 -1.92
C ILE A 371 20.02 24.71 -0.44
N ARG A 372 20.54 23.62 0.18
CA ARG A 372 20.75 23.51 1.63
C ARG A 372 21.81 24.45 2.18
N ASP A 373 22.86 24.67 1.41
CA ASP A 373 24.01 25.48 1.85
C ASP A 373 23.67 26.97 2.01
N MET A 374 22.59 27.44 1.38
CA MET A 374 22.20 28.86 1.35
C MET A 374 21.03 29.19 2.28
N SER A 375 20.14 28.23 2.58
CA SER A 375 19.00 28.45 3.49
C SER A 375 19.40 28.73 4.95
N ASN A 376 20.64 28.44 5.34
CA ASN A 376 21.15 28.69 6.69
C ASN A 376 21.56 30.16 6.92
N ASN A 377 21.60 30.99 5.87
CA ASN A 377 22.09 32.36 5.93
C ASN A 377 20.95 33.39 5.76
N GLY A 378 20.13 33.56 6.81
CA GLY A 378 19.38 34.81 7.05
C GLY A 378 17.86 34.79 6.80
N THR A 379 17.17 35.65 7.56
CA THR A 379 15.71 35.74 7.73
C THR A 379 14.97 36.50 6.61
N ARG A 380 15.66 36.96 5.56
CA ARG A 380 15.08 37.73 4.45
C ARG A 380 15.10 36.92 3.15
N LEU A 381 14.03 37.04 2.36
CA LEU A 381 13.94 36.42 1.03
C LEU A 381 14.99 37.04 0.10
N ASP A 382 16.09 36.32 -0.12
CA ASP A 382 17.09 36.69 -1.12
C ASP A 382 16.57 36.35 -2.53
N ARG A 383 16.73 37.27 -3.48
CA ARG A 383 16.36 37.07 -4.89
C ARG A 383 17.07 35.85 -5.47
N GLN A 384 18.32 35.60 -5.06
CA GLN A 384 19.08 34.43 -5.50
C GLN A 384 18.48 33.10 -4.99
N LEU A 385 18.00 33.07 -3.74
CA LEU A 385 17.36 31.90 -3.16
C LEU A 385 16.04 31.56 -3.86
N VAL A 386 15.17 32.56 -4.09
CA VAL A 386 13.90 32.37 -4.81
C VAL A 386 14.15 31.87 -6.24
N TRP A 387 15.17 32.39 -6.90
CA TRP A 387 15.58 31.95 -8.23
C TRP A 387 16.07 30.50 -8.24
N GLN A 388 16.91 30.09 -7.29
CA GLN A 388 17.37 28.70 -7.17
C GLN A 388 16.23 27.72 -6.89
N ILE A 389 15.29 28.09 -6.01
CA ILE A 389 14.10 27.27 -5.73
C ILE A 389 13.23 27.12 -6.97
N LEU A 390 13.00 28.20 -7.73
CA LEU A 390 12.28 28.12 -9.00
C LEU A 390 12.99 27.18 -9.99
N GLN A 391 14.31 27.28 -10.12
CA GLN A 391 15.05 26.39 -11.02
C GLN A 391 14.98 24.93 -10.56
N ALA A 392 15.12 24.66 -9.27
CA ALA A 392 14.99 23.31 -8.72
C ALA A 392 13.56 22.73 -8.92
N SER A 393 12.53 23.57 -8.74
CA SER A 393 11.14 23.25 -9.05
C SER A 393 10.97 22.80 -10.49
N GLU A 394 11.47 23.59 -11.44
CA GLU A 394 11.32 23.30 -12.87
C GLU A 394 12.13 22.08 -13.31
N LEU A 395 13.35 21.91 -12.79
CA LEU A 395 14.19 20.76 -13.11
C LEU A 395 13.63 19.45 -12.53
N SER A 396 13.17 19.46 -11.28
CA SER A 396 12.57 18.27 -10.64
C SER A 396 11.26 17.87 -11.32
N LEU A 397 10.39 18.83 -11.63
CA LEU A 397 9.15 18.61 -12.37
C LEU A 397 9.42 18.10 -13.79
N ALA A 398 10.43 18.64 -14.47
CA ALA A 398 10.80 18.17 -15.80
C ALA A 398 11.29 16.71 -15.77
N ALA A 399 12.15 16.36 -14.82
CA ALA A 399 12.69 15.01 -14.69
C ALA A 399 11.60 13.98 -14.34
N LEU A 400 10.89 14.21 -13.24
CA LEU A 400 9.93 13.26 -12.71
C LEU A 400 8.62 13.27 -13.51
N GLY A 401 8.16 14.44 -13.94
CA GLY A 401 6.95 14.57 -14.76
C GLY A 401 7.07 13.81 -16.09
N ALA A 402 8.20 13.98 -16.80
CA ALA A 402 8.44 13.24 -18.04
C ALA A 402 8.57 11.73 -17.83
N THR A 403 9.12 11.31 -16.69
CA THR A 403 9.22 9.89 -16.31
C THR A 403 7.84 9.26 -16.16
N PHE A 404 6.97 9.86 -15.34
CA PHE A 404 5.62 9.34 -15.11
C PHE A 404 4.74 9.42 -16.37
N GLN A 405 4.85 10.50 -17.15
CA GLN A 405 4.12 10.63 -18.40
C GLN A 405 4.51 9.53 -19.41
N LEU A 406 5.81 9.24 -19.56
CA LEU A 406 6.27 8.18 -20.46
C LEU A 406 5.73 6.82 -20.01
N ARG A 407 5.73 6.55 -18.71
CA ARG A 407 5.20 5.32 -18.12
C ARG A 407 3.71 5.14 -18.43
N GLU A 408 2.91 6.18 -18.24
CA GLU A 408 1.47 6.16 -18.54
C GLU A 408 1.18 5.94 -20.03
N GLU A 409 1.90 6.64 -20.92
CA GLU A 409 1.67 6.57 -22.36
C GLU A 409 2.19 5.26 -23.00
N HIS A 410 3.34 4.76 -22.53
CA HIS A 410 4.08 3.69 -23.21
C HIS A 410 4.10 2.36 -22.46
N ALA A 411 3.53 2.22 -21.25
CA ALA A 411 3.51 0.93 -20.53
C ALA A 411 2.95 -0.23 -21.39
N LYS A 412 1.91 0.02 -22.18
CA LYS A 412 1.32 -0.99 -23.09
C LYS A 412 2.32 -1.47 -24.14
N LEU A 413 3.16 -0.58 -24.67
CA LEU A 413 4.17 -0.90 -25.69
C LEU A 413 5.19 -1.92 -25.18
N TYR A 414 5.57 -1.83 -23.89
CA TYR A 414 6.50 -2.75 -23.25
C TYR A 414 5.83 -4.03 -22.70
N GLY A 415 4.55 -4.25 -22.99
CA GLY A 415 3.81 -5.42 -22.49
C GLY A 415 3.56 -5.38 -20.98
N LEU A 416 3.40 -4.17 -20.43
CA LEU A 416 3.05 -3.87 -19.02
C LEU A 416 1.61 -3.36 -18.87
N GLY A 417 0.76 -3.57 -19.89
CA GLY A 417 -0.65 -3.15 -19.89
C GLY A 417 -1.54 -3.93 -18.92
N ASP A 418 -1.14 -5.15 -18.54
CA ASP A 418 -1.85 -6.01 -17.58
C ASP A 418 -1.43 -5.75 -16.11
N CYS A 419 -0.58 -4.75 -15.87
CA CYS A 419 -0.33 -4.25 -14.52
C CYS A 419 -1.65 -3.78 -13.92
N TYR A 420 -1.93 -4.16 -12.67
CA TYR A 420 -3.17 -3.80 -11.99
C TYR A 420 -3.44 -2.30 -12.14
N PRO A 421 -4.67 -1.87 -12.43
CA PRO A 421 -5.02 -0.47 -12.37
C PRO A 421 -4.77 0.00 -10.95
N GLY A 422 -3.66 0.72 -10.73
CA GLY A 422 -3.39 1.36 -9.45
C GLY A 422 -4.43 2.44 -9.18
N ILE A 423 -4.44 2.96 -7.95
CA ILE A 423 -5.19 4.17 -7.60
C ILE A 423 -4.79 5.27 -8.60
N ASN A 424 -5.78 5.80 -9.33
CA ASN A 424 -5.65 6.84 -10.37
C ASN A 424 -4.93 6.42 -11.67
N GLY A 425 -4.96 5.13 -12.04
CA GLY A 425 -4.61 4.69 -13.40
C GLY A 425 -3.10 4.57 -13.68
N LEU A 426 -2.24 4.70 -12.66
CA LEU A 426 -0.82 4.41 -12.79
C LEU A 426 -0.61 2.87 -12.84
N PRO A 427 0.06 2.31 -13.86
CA PRO A 427 0.35 0.88 -13.92
C PRO A 427 1.35 0.52 -12.81
N MET A 428 0.85 -0.19 -11.78
CA MET A 428 1.68 -0.54 -10.63
C MET A 428 2.47 -1.84 -10.89
N PRO A 429 3.80 -1.83 -10.69
CA PRO A 429 4.59 -3.04 -10.80
C PRO A 429 4.23 -4.04 -9.70
N LYS A 430 4.25 -5.34 -10.03
CA LYS A 430 4.44 -6.42 -9.05
C LYS A 430 5.86 -6.35 -8.49
N TYR A 431 6.06 -5.57 -7.43
CA TYR A 431 7.37 -5.34 -6.81
C TYR A 431 8.00 -6.58 -6.16
N SER A 432 7.26 -7.68 -6.00
CA SER A 432 7.79 -8.98 -5.58
C SER A 432 8.73 -9.63 -6.62
N LEU A 433 8.64 -9.22 -7.88
CA LEU A 433 9.40 -9.80 -8.99
C LEU A 433 10.51 -8.88 -9.53
N ILE A 434 10.63 -7.65 -9.01
CA ILE A 434 11.59 -6.65 -9.52
C ILE A 434 12.32 -5.94 -8.39
N SER A 435 13.54 -5.47 -8.71
CA SER A 435 14.22 -4.48 -7.89
C SER A 435 13.43 -3.16 -7.87
N ALA A 436 13.67 -2.33 -6.85
CA ALA A 436 13.07 -1.00 -6.77
C ALA A 436 13.34 -0.20 -8.06
N LEU A 437 12.29 0.40 -8.61
CA LEU A 437 12.45 1.39 -9.67
C LEU A 437 13.22 2.59 -9.10
N TRP A 438 13.99 3.27 -9.96
CA TRP A 438 14.75 4.44 -9.51
C TRP A 438 13.87 5.55 -8.93
N THR A 439 12.62 5.69 -9.39
CA THR A 439 11.62 6.61 -8.81
C THR A 439 11.18 6.22 -7.39
N ALA A 440 11.26 4.94 -7.02
CA ALA A 440 10.89 4.43 -5.70
C ALA A 440 12.05 4.45 -4.68
N ASP A 441 13.17 5.09 -5.01
CA ASP A 441 14.26 5.30 -4.06
C ASP A 441 13.81 6.23 -2.93
N LYS A 442 14.25 5.91 -1.71
CA LYS A 442 13.92 6.67 -0.49
C LYS A 442 14.32 8.13 -0.62
N VAL A 443 15.47 8.38 -1.25
CA VAL A 443 16.01 9.73 -1.40
C VAL A 443 15.08 10.60 -2.27
N ASN A 444 14.45 10.04 -3.30
CA ASN A 444 13.64 10.82 -4.23
C ASN A 444 12.40 11.44 -3.59
N TYR A 445 11.63 10.70 -2.79
CA TYR A 445 10.44 11.27 -2.15
C TYR A 445 10.82 12.23 -1.02
N VAL A 446 11.86 11.92 -0.22
CA VAL A 446 12.31 12.78 0.89
C VAL A 446 12.78 14.14 0.36
N GLU A 447 13.59 14.13 -0.70
CA GLU A 447 14.09 15.37 -1.29
C GLU A 447 12.95 16.13 -1.96
N SER A 448 12.09 15.46 -2.73
CA SER A 448 10.96 16.12 -3.41
C SER A 448 9.97 16.74 -2.43
N GLU A 449 9.74 16.11 -1.27
CA GLU A 449 8.93 16.68 -0.18
C GLU A 449 9.59 17.94 0.41
N ARG A 450 10.90 17.90 0.67
CA ARG A 450 11.64 19.08 1.15
C ARG A 450 11.59 20.24 0.17
N LEU A 451 11.63 19.95 -1.14
CA LEU A 451 11.45 20.98 -2.17
C LEU A 451 10.08 21.62 -2.07
N LEU A 452 9.03 20.81 -2.01
CA LEU A 452 7.66 21.28 -1.90
C LEU A 452 7.47 22.13 -0.64
N ASP A 453 8.02 21.71 0.50
CA ASP A 453 8.00 22.50 1.73
C ASP A 453 8.74 23.83 1.57
N ALA A 454 9.90 23.86 0.91
CA ALA A 454 10.62 25.09 0.63
C ALA A 454 9.84 26.03 -0.31
N GLU A 455 9.23 25.51 -1.37
CA GLU A 455 8.35 26.25 -2.29
C GLU A 455 7.16 26.87 -1.55
N LEU A 456 6.48 26.07 -0.72
CA LEU A 456 5.36 26.49 0.11
C LEU A 456 5.80 27.58 1.11
N ASN A 457 6.88 27.35 1.84
CA ASN A 457 7.35 28.29 2.87
C ASN A 457 7.77 29.64 2.26
N VAL A 458 8.46 29.65 1.10
CA VAL A 458 8.82 30.88 0.38
C VAL A 458 7.57 31.65 -0.05
N CYS A 459 6.56 30.96 -0.59
CA CYS A 459 5.31 31.58 -0.99
C CYS A 459 4.55 32.19 0.20
N LEU A 460 4.52 31.52 1.36
CA LEU A 460 3.90 32.05 2.59
C LEU A 460 4.67 33.25 3.15
N GLN A 461 6.01 33.17 3.18
CA GLN A 461 6.84 34.28 3.65
C GLN A 461 6.64 35.53 2.81
N TRP A 462 6.56 35.37 1.48
CA TRP A 462 6.25 36.48 0.58
C TRP A 462 4.87 37.08 0.83
N LEU A 463 3.87 36.24 1.09
CA LEU A 463 2.52 36.71 1.41
C LEU A 463 2.50 37.54 2.72
N LYS A 464 3.29 37.14 3.73
CA LYS A 464 3.43 37.84 5.01
C LYS A 464 4.22 39.16 4.92
N GLN A 465 5.14 39.27 3.95
CA GLN A 465 6.01 40.44 3.76
C GLN A 465 5.37 41.57 2.94
N LYS A 466 4.06 41.54 2.65
CA LYS A 466 3.35 42.59 1.91
C LYS A 466 3.37 43.94 2.65
N ASP A 467 4.47 44.70 2.52
CA ASP A 467 4.46 46.15 2.51
C ASP A 467 4.14 46.64 1.08
N PRO A 468 3.06 47.41 0.86
CA PRO A 468 2.52 47.71 -0.48
C PRO A 468 3.37 48.63 -1.37
N GLY A 469 4.58 49.04 -0.94
CA GLY A 469 5.41 50.03 -1.64
C GLY A 469 6.76 49.57 -2.18
N SER A 470 7.22 48.33 -1.89
CA SER A 470 8.63 47.94 -2.13
C SER A 470 8.86 46.57 -2.79
N SER A 471 7.82 45.88 -3.27
CA SER A 471 8.00 44.52 -3.84
C SER A 471 8.68 44.54 -5.21
N ASP A 472 9.85 43.91 -5.32
CA ASP A 472 10.55 43.67 -6.59
C ASP A 472 9.64 42.88 -7.56
N GLN A 473 9.29 43.51 -8.69
CA GLN A 473 8.40 42.92 -9.70
C GLN A 473 8.95 41.59 -10.26
N THR A 474 10.29 41.46 -10.30
CA THR A 474 10.94 40.24 -10.78
C THR A 474 10.72 39.07 -9.82
N VAL A 475 10.89 39.29 -8.50
CA VAL A 475 10.65 38.27 -7.46
C VAL A 475 9.17 37.88 -7.42
N SER A 476 8.25 38.83 -7.57
CA SER A 476 6.82 38.55 -7.68
C SER A 476 6.51 37.59 -8.84
N SER A 477 7.08 37.84 -10.02
CA SER A 477 6.89 36.96 -11.20
C SER A 477 7.45 35.54 -10.98
N MET A 478 8.59 35.41 -10.30
CA MET A 478 9.18 34.11 -9.95
C MET A 478 8.27 33.34 -9.00
N ILE A 479 7.73 34.00 -7.98
CA ILE A 479 6.85 33.38 -7.00
C ILE A 479 5.52 32.95 -7.62
N GLN A 480 4.97 33.71 -8.57
CA GLN A 480 3.78 33.27 -9.32
C GLN A 480 4.06 32.01 -10.16
N ARG A 481 5.26 31.87 -10.73
CA ARG A 481 5.67 30.63 -11.41
C ARG A 481 5.80 29.47 -10.45
N ILE A 482 6.40 29.67 -9.27
CA ILE A 482 6.47 28.65 -8.21
C ILE A 482 5.05 28.23 -7.81
N LYS A 483 4.13 29.17 -7.54
CA LYS A 483 2.74 28.88 -7.20
C LYS A 483 2.05 27.98 -8.24
N LYS A 484 2.27 28.24 -9.54
CA LYS A 484 1.74 27.43 -10.64
C LYS A 484 2.33 26.00 -10.70
N ASN A 485 3.54 25.82 -10.17
CA ASN A 485 4.24 24.54 -10.16
C ASN A 485 3.83 23.66 -8.97
N ILE A 486 3.49 24.24 -7.82
CA ILE A 486 3.17 23.52 -6.56
C ILE A 486 2.14 22.39 -6.76
N PRO A 487 0.97 22.58 -7.42
CA PRO A 487 0.01 21.50 -7.60
C PRO A 487 0.57 20.33 -8.42
N LYS A 488 1.42 20.63 -9.41
CA LYS A 488 2.09 19.59 -10.22
C LYS A 488 3.13 18.86 -9.39
N ALA A 489 3.88 19.59 -8.57
CA ALA A 489 4.89 19.02 -7.68
C ALA A 489 4.24 18.08 -6.66
N PHE A 490 3.10 18.49 -6.10
CA PHE A 490 2.30 17.67 -5.21
C PHE A 490 1.85 16.35 -5.88
N ARG A 491 1.31 16.40 -7.11
CA ARG A 491 0.89 15.20 -7.86
C ARG A 491 2.07 14.26 -8.12
N VAL A 492 3.24 14.80 -8.45
CA VAL A 492 4.46 14.01 -8.66
C VAL A 492 4.94 13.38 -7.36
N LEU A 493 4.95 14.14 -6.27
CA LEU A 493 5.34 13.67 -4.94
C LEU A 493 4.46 12.51 -4.48
N TRP A 494 3.15 12.62 -4.68
CA TRP A 494 2.21 11.53 -4.41
C TRP A 494 2.58 10.25 -5.16
N LYS A 495 2.87 10.34 -6.46
CA LYS A 495 3.24 9.15 -7.26
C LYS A 495 4.50 8.49 -6.70
N LEU A 496 5.50 9.27 -6.27
CA LEU A 496 6.71 8.74 -5.61
C LEU A 496 6.37 8.01 -4.30
N TYR A 497 5.54 8.62 -3.46
CA TYR A 497 5.10 8.03 -2.19
C TYR A 497 4.36 6.70 -2.41
N MET A 498 3.42 6.66 -3.36
CA MET A 498 2.67 5.45 -3.67
C MET A 498 3.56 4.33 -4.20
N GLU A 499 4.51 4.65 -5.09
CA GLU A 499 5.47 3.64 -5.56
C GLU A 499 6.33 3.09 -4.43
N ARG A 500 6.78 3.94 -3.51
CA ARG A 500 7.58 3.51 -2.36
C ARG A 500 6.78 2.65 -1.38
N VAL A 501 5.57 3.08 -1.01
CA VAL A 501 4.69 2.34 -0.09
C VAL A 501 4.35 0.98 -0.68
N ASN A 502 3.98 0.92 -1.96
CA ASN A 502 3.70 -0.34 -2.64
C ASN A 502 4.92 -1.25 -2.75
N TRP A 503 6.12 -0.68 -2.98
CA TRP A 503 7.35 -1.45 -2.98
C TRP A 503 7.63 -2.07 -1.60
N CYS A 504 7.52 -1.28 -0.52
CA CYS A 504 7.72 -1.73 0.86
C CYS A 504 6.73 -2.83 1.28
N ILE A 505 5.43 -2.65 1.00
CA ILE A 505 4.38 -3.62 1.34
C ILE A 505 4.59 -4.95 0.59
N SER A 506 5.14 -4.90 -0.61
CA SER A 506 5.39 -6.09 -1.44
C SER A 506 6.64 -6.88 -1.03
N GLN A 507 7.48 -6.35 -0.13
CA GLN A 507 8.67 -7.05 0.34
C GLN A 507 8.32 -8.15 1.35
N ALA A 508 9.16 -9.17 1.44
CA ALA A 508 8.99 -10.27 2.38
C ALA A 508 9.42 -9.91 3.83
N SER A 509 10.24 -8.87 4.00
CA SER A 509 10.73 -8.43 5.31
C SER A 509 9.65 -7.69 6.09
N VAL A 510 9.40 -8.11 7.33
CA VAL A 510 8.47 -7.44 8.25
C VAL A 510 8.92 -6.00 8.54
N GLU A 511 10.24 -5.76 8.66
CA GLU A 511 10.79 -4.42 8.88
C GLU A 511 10.47 -3.46 7.73
N GLU A 512 10.54 -3.93 6.49
CA GLU A 512 10.24 -3.12 5.31
C GLU A 512 8.73 -2.88 5.16
N GLN A 513 7.90 -3.87 5.51
CA GLN A 513 6.45 -3.72 5.52
C GLN A 513 6.00 -2.71 6.58
N ASP A 514 6.56 -2.77 7.79
CA ASP A 514 6.23 -1.83 8.86
C ASP A 514 6.76 -0.42 8.55
N ALA A 515 7.94 -0.30 7.94
CA ALA A 515 8.42 0.97 7.40
C ALA A 515 7.48 1.52 6.31
N GLY A 516 6.86 0.66 5.49
CA GLY A 516 5.84 1.04 4.51
C GLY A 516 4.56 1.56 5.13
N LYS A 517 4.05 0.89 6.18
CA LYS A 517 2.85 1.34 6.93
C LYS A 517 3.11 2.67 7.64
N GLU A 518 4.28 2.83 8.25
CA GLU A 518 4.65 4.09 8.91
C GLU A 518 4.77 5.23 7.90
N LEU A 519 5.40 4.96 6.75
CA LEU A 519 5.49 5.94 5.67
C LEU A 519 4.10 6.39 5.18
N GLN A 520 3.15 5.47 5.06
CA GLN A 520 1.77 5.79 4.69
C GLN A 520 1.10 6.71 5.71
N LYS A 521 1.27 6.44 7.02
CA LYS A 521 0.73 7.29 8.08
C LYS A 521 1.36 8.69 8.09
N CYS A 522 2.69 8.77 8.04
CA CYS A 522 3.40 10.07 7.98
C CYS A 522 2.95 10.89 6.77
N TYR A 523 2.81 10.24 5.62
CA TYR A 523 2.40 10.92 4.40
C TYR A 523 1.00 11.54 4.51
N ILE A 524 0.02 10.84 5.11
CA ILE A 524 -1.34 11.39 5.30
C ILE A 524 -1.29 12.68 6.14
N VAL A 525 -0.48 12.70 7.21
CA VAL A 525 -0.32 13.88 8.08
C VAL A 525 0.35 15.05 7.34
N HIS A 526 1.43 14.79 6.60
CA HIS A 526 2.12 15.81 5.83
C HIS A 526 1.28 16.33 4.67
N ARG A 527 0.55 15.44 3.99
CA ARG A 527 -0.39 15.76 2.89
C ARG A 527 -1.43 16.78 3.34
N LYS A 528 -2.08 16.52 4.47
CA LYS A 528 -3.06 17.44 5.09
C LYS A 528 -2.43 18.82 5.32
N THR A 529 -1.22 18.86 5.87
CA THR A 529 -0.47 20.11 6.12
C THR A 529 -0.15 20.87 4.83
N HIS A 530 0.32 20.17 3.78
CA HIS A 530 0.63 20.77 2.48
C HIS A 530 -0.61 21.38 1.82
N LEU A 531 -1.75 20.67 1.83
CA LEU A 531 -3.02 21.16 1.29
C LEU A 531 -3.49 22.45 1.98
N TYR A 532 -3.34 22.55 3.30
CA TYR A 532 -3.68 23.79 4.02
C TYR A 532 -2.74 24.94 3.69
N LYS A 533 -1.43 24.67 3.59
CA LYS A 533 -0.47 25.70 3.15
C LYS A 533 -0.84 26.19 1.74
N MET A 534 -1.22 25.30 0.83
CA MET A 534 -1.67 25.66 -0.54
C MET A 534 -2.95 26.50 -0.51
N ALA A 535 -3.96 26.09 0.25
CA ALA A 535 -5.19 26.85 0.43
C ALA A 535 -4.92 28.27 0.95
N ALA A 536 -4.04 28.42 1.94
CA ALA A 536 -3.63 29.70 2.51
C ALA A 536 -2.91 30.63 1.50
N MET A 537 -2.31 30.08 0.43
CA MET A 537 -1.65 30.87 -0.62
C MET A 537 -2.59 31.41 -1.69
N GLY A 538 -3.88 31.05 -1.63
CA GLY A 538 -4.90 31.38 -2.62
C GLY A 538 -5.20 30.26 -3.62
N LEU A 539 -4.69 29.04 -3.42
CA LEU A 539 -4.94 27.88 -4.28
C LEU A 539 -5.97 26.92 -3.66
N LEU A 540 -7.06 27.46 -3.11
CA LEU A 540 -8.07 26.66 -2.40
C LEU A 540 -8.75 25.65 -3.32
N GLU A 541 -9.21 26.10 -4.48
CA GLU A 541 -9.90 25.27 -5.46
C GLU A 541 -9.03 24.09 -5.93
N GLU A 542 -7.77 24.35 -6.26
CA GLU A 542 -6.81 23.31 -6.64
C GLU A 542 -6.52 22.35 -5.46
N SER A 543 -6.55 22.84 -4.22
CA SER A 543 -6.38 22.01 -3.03
C SER A 543 -7.57 21.08 -2.82
N ILE A 544 -8.80 21.56 -3.07
CA ILE A 544 -10.03 20.76 -3.05
C ILE A 544 -9.96 19.69 -4.13
N GLU A 545 -9.68 20.06 -5.38
CA GLU A 545 -9.52 19.10 -6.49
C GLU A 545 -8.47 18.04 -6.18
N LEU A 546 -7.35 18.44 -5.56
CA LEU A 546 -6.32 17.47 -5.15
C LEU A 546 -6.84 16.54 -4.06
N ALA A 547 -7.46 17.07 -3.00
CA ALA A 547 -8.04 16.26 -1.92
C ALA A 547 -9.10 15.27 -2.45
N GLU A 548 -9.96 15.70 -3.38
CA GLU A 548 -10.93 14.85 -4.08
C GLU A 548 -10.26 13.72 -4.86
N ASN A 549 -9.22 14.03 -5.64
CA ASN A 549 -8.50 13.05 -6.46
C ASN A 549 -7.71 12.04 -5.60
N PHE A 550 -7.32 12.42 -4.38
CA PHE A 550 -6.59 11.56 -3.44
C PHE A 550 -7.50 10.87 -2.41
N GLU A 551 -8.80 11.14 -2.45
CA GLU A 551 -9.79 10.61 -1.50
C GLU A 551 -9.40 10.89 -0.04
N ASP A 552 -8.80 12.06 0.23
CA ASP A 552 -8.45 12.51 1.59
C ASP A 552 -9.62 13.26 2.23
N MET A 553 -10.54 12.51 2.83
CA MET A 553 -11.77 13.06 3.39
C MET A 553 -11.51 13.99 4.58
N ASP A 554 -10.56 13.66 5.44
CA ASP A 554 -10.19 14.50 6.60
C ASP A 554 -9.64 15.87 6.17
N ALA A 555 -8.84 15.92 5.11
CA ALA A 555 -8.38 17.19 4.54
C ALA A 555 -9.51 17.92 3.79
N LEU A 556 -10.31 17.19 3.02
CA LEU A 556 -11.39 17.75 2.19
C LEU A 556 -12.45 18.46 3.03
N VAL A 557 -12.88 17.88 4.16
CA VAL A 557 -13.87 18.52 5.07
C VAL A 557 -13.38 19.89 5.53
N GLU A 558 -12.14 19.98 5.96
CA GLU A 558 -11.57 21.23 6.46
C GLU A 558 -11.37 22.26 5.34
N LEU A 559 -11.05 21.82 4.12
CA LEU A 559 -10.97 22.70 2.95
C LEU A 559 -12.34 23.24 2.53
N ILE A 560 -13.41 22.45 2.67
CA ILE A 560 -14.79 22.91 2.43
C ILE A 560 -15.21 23.93 3.50
N VAL A 561 -14.88 23.70 4.77
CA VAL A 561 -15.12 24.70 5.83
C VAL A 561 -14.36 26.00 5.56
N GLU A 562 -13.11 25.91 5.11
CA GLU A 562 -12.33 27.09 4.69
C GLU A 562 -12.97 27.80 3.49
N MET A 563 -13.59 27.04 2.56
CA MET A 563 -14.34 27.60 1.44
C MET A 563 -15.57 28.37 1.93
N GLU A 564 -16.37 27.78 2.83
CA GLU A 564 -17.53 28.43 3.45
C GLU A 564 -17.13 29.73 4.17
N ASN A 565 -16.06 29.69 4.97
CA ASN A 565 -15.53 30.88 5.65
C ASN A 565 -15.14 31.98 4.66
N ARG A 566 -14.47 31.64 3.55
CA ARG A 566 -14.09 32.63 2.51
C ARG A 566 -15.27 33.17 1.71
N ILE A 567 -16.34 32.41 1.58
CA ILE A 567 -17.60 32.92 1.01
C ILE A 567 -18.19 33.97 1.97
N GLY A 568 -18.25 33.65 3.27
CA GLY A 568 -18.67 34.58 4.31
C GLY A 568 -17.85 35.87 4.37
N ASP A 569 -16.52 35.77 4.34
CA ASP A 569 -15.62 36.94 4.37
C ASP A 569 -15.78 37.86 3.15
N ARG A 570 -16.09 37.29 1.96
CA ARG A 570 -16.32 38.06 0.73
C ARG A 570 -17.67 38.77 0.72
N HIS A 571 -18.66 38.21 1.41
CA HIS A 571 -20.03 38.71 1.47
C HIS A 571 -20.46 38.98 2.93
N PRO A 572 -19.95 40.05 3.57
CA PRO A 572 -20.25 40.36 4.96
C PRO A 572 -21.73 40.71 5.22
N ALA A 573 -22.49 41.01 4.16
CA ALA A 573 -23.94 41.20 4.22
C ALA A 573 -24.69 39.88 4.52
N GLY A 574 -24.06 38.73 4.24
CA GLY A 574 -24.61 37.40 4.49
C GLY A 574 -25.83 37.06 3.65
N ALA A 575 -26.73 36.27 4.24
CA ALA A 575 -27.94 35.77 3.60
C ALA A 575 -28.83 36.91 3.05
N GLY A 576 -29.24 36.80 1.78
CA GLY A 576 -30.00 37.83 1.06
C GLY A 576 -29.19 38.65 0.05
N ASP A 577 -27.86 38.49 0.00
CA ASP A 577 -27.05 38.86 -1.16
C ASP A 577 -27.14 37.74 -2.22
N PRO A 578 -27.67 37.98 -3.43
CA PRO A 578 -27.80 36.95 -4.45
C PRO A 578 -26.46 36.33 -4.87
N ALA A 579 -25.33 37.03 -4.68
CA ALA A 579 -24.01 36.47 -4.93
C ALA A 579 -23.56 35.49 -3.82
N TYR A 580 -23.85 35.81 -2.56
CA TYR A 580 -23.60 34.91 -1.43
C TYR A 580 -24.46 33.64 -1.53
N ASP A 581 -25.76 33.81 -1.77
CA ASP A 581 -26.70 32.70 -1.85
C ASP A 581 -26.34 31.74 -2.99
N GLY A 582 -25.92 32.27 -4.15
CA GLY A 582 -25.46 31.46 -5.29
C GLY A 582 -24.15 30.71 -5.04
N GLU A 583 -23.16 31.34 -4.40
CA GLU A 583 -21.90 30.66 -4.05
C GLU A 583 -22.11 29.60 -2.96
N MET A 584 -22.97 29.87 -1.98
CA MET A 584 -23.31 28.91 -0.93
C MET A 584 -24.10 27.72 -1.46
N GLU A 585 -25.04 27.94 -2.38
CA GLU A 585 -25.77 26.87 -3.07
C GLU A 585 -24.81 25.96 -3.87
N ALA A 586 -23.82 26.55 -4.56
CA ALA A 586 -22.80 25.78 -5.26
C ALA A 586 -21.91 24.95 -4.31
N CYS A 587 -21.59 25.48 -3.12
CA CYS A 587 -20.89 24.75 -2.06
C CYS A 587 -21.73 23.57 -1.57
N GLN A 588 -23.00 23.80 -1.29
CA GLN A 588 -23.92 22.76 -0.84
C GLN A 588 -24.05 21.64 -1.87
N LEU A 589 -24.21 21.96 -3.16
CA LEU A 589 -24.25 20.97 -4.24
C LEU A 589 -22.97 20.10 -4.33
N ARG A 590 -21.81 20.62 -3.90
CA ARG A 590 -20.59 19.81 -3.78
C ARG A 590 -20.67 18.85 -2.61
N ILE A 591 -21.12 19.33 -1.45
CA ILE A 591 -21.31 18.50 -0.25
C ILE A 591 -22.28 17.36 -0.56
N ASP A 592 -23.40 17.65 -1.23
CA ASP A 592 -24.39 16.66 -1.65
C ASP A 592 -23.75 15.56 -2.52
N LYS A 593 -22.95 15.96 -3.53
CA LYS A 593 -22.19 15.02 -4.38
C LYS A 593 -21.19 14.18 -3.60
N TYR A 594 -20.60 14.70 -2.52
CA TYR A 594 -19.65 13.93 -1.70
C TYR A 594 -20.36 12.88 -0.85
N PHE A 595 -21.55 13.19 -0.31
CA PHE A 595 -22.38 12.18 0.33
C PHE A 595 -22.78 11.06 -0.65
N GLU A 596 -23.14 11.41 -1.89
CA GLU A 596 -23.47 10.42 -2.93
C GLU A 596 -22.26 9.58 -3.39
N ARG A 597 -21.10 10.22 -3.61
CA ARG A 597 -19.92 9.56 -4.19
C ARG A 597 -19.10 8.77 -3.18
N PHE A 598 -18.91 9.31 -1.97
CA PHE A 598 -17.99 8.78 -0.97
C PHE A 598 -18.71 8.19 0.26
N GLY A 599 -19.99 8.52 0.48
CA GLY A 599 -20.81 7.94 1.54
C GLY A 599 -20.18 8.08 2.93
N GLU A 600 -20.02 6.95 3.62
CA GLU A 600 -19.52 6.91 5.01
C GLU A 600 -18.09 7.44 5.16
N ALA A 601 -17.24 7.30 4.12
CA ALA A 601 -15.87 7.81 4.17
C ALA A 601 -15.83 9.34 4.30
N TRP A 602 -16.80 10.04 3.70
CA TRP A 602 -16.98 11.48 3.81
C TRP A 602 -17.75 11.87 5.08
N ALA A 603 -18.85 11.17 5.36
CA ALA A 603 -19.75 11.47 6.47
C ALA A 603 -19.04 11.44 7.83
N ASN A 604 -18.18 10.43 8.05
CA ASN A 604 -17.50 10.22 9.32
C ASN A 604 -16.57 11.40 9.72
N PRO A 605 -15.62 11.84 8.87
CA PRO A 605 -14.85 13.06 9.12
C PRO A 605 -15.71 14.32 9.22
N PHE A 606 -16.73 14.45 8.36
CA PHE A 606 -17.59 15.63 8.34
C PHE A 606 -18.31 15.83 9.69
N TYR A 607 -19.00 14.80 10.19
CA TYR A 607 -19.69 14.88 11.48
C TYR A 607 -18.74 14.98 12.66
N THR A 608 -17.59 14.28 12.62
CA THR A 608 -16.55 14.41 13.66
C THR A 608 -16.10 15.87 13.77
N ARG A 609 -15.89 16.55 12.64
CA ARG A 609 -15.47 17.94 12.62
C ARG A 609 -16.54 18.89 13.20
N GLN A 610 -17.81 18.68 12.87
CA GLN A 610 -18.91 19.52 13.38
C GLN A 610 -19.08 19.38 14.90
N ILE A 611 -18.96 18.16 15.44
CA ILE A 611 -18.99 17.93 16.89
C ILE A 611 -17.82 18.64 17.58
N LEU A 612 -16.59 18.49 17.05
CA LEU A 612 -15.40 19.14 17.60
C LEU A 612 -15.44 20.67 17.47
N ALA A 613 -16.13 21.19 16.46
CA ALA A 613 -16.35 22.63 16.27
C ALA A 613 -17.35 23.22 17.28
N GLY A 614 -18.08 22.38 18.03
CA GLY A 614 -19.11 22.83 18.98
C GLY A 614 -20.49 23.05 18.34
N TYR A 615 -20.74 22.48 17.15
CA TYR A 615 -22.03 22.57 16.45
C TYR A 615 -22.74 21.22 16.32
N PRO A 616 -22.98 20.47 17.42
CA PRO A 616 -23.70 19.19 17.34
C PRO A 616 -25.17 19.36 16.92
N GLU A 617 -25.75 20.54 17.13
CA GLU A 617 -27.12 20.89 16.72
C GLU A 617 -27.32 20.76 15.20
N MET A 618 -26.26 21.01 14.42
CA MET A 618 -26.28 20.89 12.96
C MET A 618 -26.61 19.46 12.51
N LEU A 619 -26.27 18.44 13.31
CA LEU A 619 -26.61 17.05 13.00
C LEU A 619 -28.13 16.83 12.94
N VAL A 620 -28.89 17.50 13.82
CA VAL A 620 -30.36 17.38 13.86
C VAL A 620 -31.01 18.16 12.70
N LEU A 621 -30.37 19.23 12.23
CA LEU A 621 -30.87 20.06 11.13
C LEU A 621 -30.62 19.43 9.74
N MET A 622 -29.66 18.52 9.63
CA MET A 622 -29.24 17.86 8.38
C MET A 622 -30.13 16.65 8.01
N SER A 623 -31.45 16.85 8.04
CA SER A 623 -32.46 15.80 7.76
C SER A 623 -32.30 15.05 6.42
N PRO A 624 -31.77 15.63 5.31
CA PRO A 624 -31.55 14.87 4.08
C PRO A 624 -30.51 13.74 4.22
N TYR A 625 -29.64 13.81 5.23
CA TYR A 625 -28.52 12.90 5.46
C TYR A 625 -28.72 11.98 6.66
N GLN A 626 -29.98 11.84 7.11
CA GLN A 626 -30.36 11.17 8.35
C GLN A 626 -29.76 9.76 8.50
N GLU A 627 -29.77 8.95 7.43
CA GLU A 627 -29.22 7.59 7.44
C GLU A 627 -27.71 7.55 7.77
N HIS A 628 -26.94 8.49 7.22
CA HIS A 628 -25.50 8.58 7.47
C HIS A 628 -25.21 9.03 8.91
N ILE A 629 -26.04 9.91 9.47
CA ILE A 629 -25.94 10.37 10.86
C ILE A 629 -26.19 9.21 11.82
N THR A 630 -27.29 8.47 11.60
CA THR A 630 -27.66 7.32 12.44
C THR A 630 -26.55 6.28 12.46
N ARG A 631 -25.99 5.92 11.30
CA ARG A 631 -24.85 4.98 11.22
C ARG A 631 -23.60 5.50 11.93
N PHE A 632 -23.24 6.77 11.72
CA PHE A 632 -22.07 7.38 12.36
C PHE A 632 -22.17 7.35 13.90
N LEU A 633 -23.34 7.70 14.45
CA LEU A 633 -23.57 7.72 15.90
C LEU A 633 -23.57 6.30 16.49
N HIS A 634 -24.19 5.32 15.80
CA HIS A 634 -24.22 3.93 16.26
C HIS A 634 -22.83 3.26 16.22
N GLN A 635 -21.97 3.64 15.28
CA GLN A 635 -20.60 3.12 15.20
C GLN A 635 -19.72 3.53 16.40
N ARG A 636 -20.08 4.60 17.12
CA ARG A 636 -19.23 5.19 18.17
C ARG A 636 -19.98 5.29 19.50
N PRO A 637 -19.75 4.35 20.45
CA PRO A 637 -20.46 4.34 21.73
C PRO A 637 -20.21 5.60 22.56
N GLY A 638 -19.08 6.30 22.36
CA GLY A 638 -18.79 7.58 23.01
C GLY A 638 -19.77 8.71 22.66
N TYR A 639 -20.53 8.59 21.58
CA TYR A 639 -21.56 9.56 21.18
C TYR A 639 -22.99 9.12 21.53
N ALA A 640 -23.15 8.16 22.46
CA ALA A 640 -24.47 7.65 22.85
C ALA A 640 -25.46 8.76 23.27
N LYS A 641 -25.00 9.81 23.96
CA LYS A 641 -25.83 10.98 24.33
C LYS A 641 -26.44 11.70 23.13
N LEU A 642 -25.75 11.72 21.99
CA LEU A 642 -26.28 12.25 20.73
C LEU A 642 -27.08 11.19 19.96
N SER A 643 -26.66 9.93 20.06
CA SER A 643 -27.32 8.79 19.40
C SER A 643 -28.78 8.66 19.79
N TRP A 644 -29.11 8.62 21.09
CA TRP A 644 -30.49 8.42 21.50
C TRP A 644 -31.39 9.60 21.09
N MET A 645 -30.85 10.83 21.08
CA MET A 645 -31.57 12.02 20.63
C MET A 645 -31.88 11.93 19.13
N ASN A 646 -30.89 11.49 18.34
CA ASN A 646 -31.06 11.25 16.91
C ASN A 646 -32.09 10.15 16.63
N ASP A 647 -32.02 9.04 17.37
CA ASP A 647 -32.93 7.90 17.22
C ASP A 647 -34.38 8.33 17.51
N VAL A 648 -34.60 9.21 18.49
CA VAL A 648 -35.93 9.76 18.84
C VAL A 648 -36.43 10.81 17.86
N LEU A 649 -35.59 11.81 17.50
CA LEU A 649 -36.00 12.97 16.71
C LEU A 649 -35.99 12.69 15.20
N GLY A 650 -34.95 12.02 14.71
CA GLY A 650 -34.71 11.77 13.29
C GLY A 650 -35.46 10.54 12.80
N GLU A 651 -35.13 9.37 13.35
CA GLU A 651 -35.66 8.07 12.89
C GLU A 651 -37.00 7.69 13.53
N LYS A 652 -37.35 8.30 14.67
CA LYS A 652 -38.47 7.91 15.55
C LYS A 652 -38.38 6.43 16.00
N ASP A 653 -37.16 5.91 16.11
CA ASP A 653 -36.87 4.57 16.61
C ASP A 653 -36.61 4.61 18.12
N TYR A 654 -37.71 4.57 18.88
CA TYR A 654 -37.66 4.52 20.34
C TYR A 654 -37.01 3.23 20.89
N GLY A 655 -37.01 2.15 20.10
CA GLY A 655 -36.44 0.86 20.53
C GLY A 655 -34.92 0.91 20.56
N SER A 656 -34.31 1.45 19.51
CA SER A 656 -32.85 1.68 19.46
C SER A 656 -32.40 2.70 20.49
N ALA A 657 -33.14 3.81 20.65
CA ALA A 657 -32.87 4.81 21.69
C ALA A 657 -32.85 4.20 23.10
N SER A 658 -33.83 3.35 23.42
CA SER A 658 -33.93 2.64 24.71
C SER A 658 -32.71 1.76 24.97
N LYS A 659 -32.25 0.99 23.97
CA LYS A 659 -31.06 0.13 24.09
C LYS A 659 -29.78 0.95 24.26
N SER A 660 -29.61 2.01 23.47
CA SER A 660 -28.47 2.91 23.54
C SER A 660 -28.37 3.58 24.92
N LEU A 661 -29.49 4.05 25.48
CA LEU A 661 -29.55 4.63 26.83
C LEU A 661 -29.23 3.61 27.92
N CYS A 662 -29.77 2.39 27.84
CA CYS A 662 -29.49 1.33 28.81
C CYS A 662 -27.99 0.96 28.83
N ASN A 663 -27.40 0.77 27.65
CA ASN A 663 -25.98 0.44 27.52
C ASN A 663 -25.08 1.58 28.03
N PHE A 664 -25.46 2.83 27.74
CA PHE A 664 -24.73 4.01 28.18
C PHE A 664 -24.78 4.18 29.70
N ALA A 665 -25.99 4.10 30.28
CA ALA A 665 -26.23 4.19 31.72
C ALA A 665 -25.51 3.08 32.52
N THR A 666 -25.29 1.92 31.91
CA THR A 666 -24.60 0.79 32.56
C THR A 666 -23.08 0.88 32.42
N SER A 667 -22.56 1.33 31.28
CA SER A 667 -21.12 1.17 30.95
C SER A 667 -20.28 2.44 31.08
N TYR A 668 -20.88 3.63 30.92
CA TYR A 668 -20.12 4.87 30.71
C TYR A 668 -20.55 6.03 31.62
N GLU A 669 -21.74 5.99 32.23
CA GLU A 669 -22.22 7.10 33.05
C GLU A 669 -21.47 7.18 34.39
N SER A 670 -21.04 8.39 34.73
CA SER A 670 -20.17 8.68 35.88
C SER A 670 -20.93 9.23 37.08
N ASN A 671 -22.15 9.72 36.87
CA ASN A 671 -22.99 10.34 37.88
C ASN A 671 -24.27 9.51 38.10
N LEU A 672 -24.55 9.16 39.36
CA LEU A 672 -25.71 8.36 39.74
C LEU A 672 -27.04 8.99 39.33
N TRP A 673 -27.16 10.32 39.47
CA TRP A 673 -28.38 11.03 39.08
C TRP A 673 -28.59 10.98 37.56
N SER A 674 -27.53 11.20 36.78
CA SER A 674 -27.59 11.09 35.31
C SER A 674 -27.99 9.67 34.89
N LYS A 675 -27.41 8.64 35.53
CA LYS A 675 -27.76 7.24 35.28
C LYS A 675 -29.25 6.98 35.51
N GLN A 676 -29.82 7.46 36.62
CA GLN A 676 -31.26 7.32 36.89
C GLN A 676 -32.13 8.02 35.85
N VAL A 677 -31.76 9.24 35.44
CA VAL A 677 -32.49 9.99 34.41
C VAL A 677 -32.44 9.24 33.07
N GLU A 678 -31.27 8.72 32.69
CA GLU A 678 -31.08 7.96 31.45
C GLU A 678 -31.85 6.64 31.46
N LEU A 679 -31.90 5.93 32.60
CA LEU A 679 -32.72 4.74 32.77
C LEU A 679 -34.22 5.07 32.70
N ALA A 680 -34.66 6.16 33.33
CA ALA A 680 -36.06 6.60 33.27
C ALA A 680 -36.47 6.98 31.84
N ILE A 681 -35.64 7.73 31.11
CA ILE A 681 -35.88 8.05 29.69
C ILE A 681 -35.84 6.77 28.85
N GLY A 682 -34.88 5.88 29.10
CA GLY A 682 -34.78 4.59 28.41
C GLY A 682 -36.01 3.71 28.59
N LYS A 683 -36.60 3.70 29.80
CA LYS A 683 -37.88 3.05 30.12
C LYS A 683 -39.04 3.72 29.38
N LEU A 684 -39.11 5.05 29.37
CA LEU A 684 -40.14 5.79 28.62
C LEU A 684 -40.06 5.51 27.12
N CYS A 685 -38.87 5.50 26.53
CA CYS A 685 -38.66 5.10 25.12
C CYS A 685 -39.13 3.66 24.87
N ARG A 686 -38.86 2.74 25.82
CA ARG A 686 -39.33 1.36 25.70
C ARG A 686 -40.85 1.25 25.77
N LEU A 687 -41.49 2.00 26.66
CA LEU A 687 -42.95 2.09 26.78
C LEU A 687 -43.58 2.69 25.51
N ALA A 688 -42.96 3.72 24.93
CA ALA A 688 -43.39 4.27 23.64
C ALA A 688 -43.25 3.26 22.48
N THR A 689 -42.23 2.41 22.53
CA THR A 689 -42.07 1.29 21.58
C THR A 689 -43.20 0.26 21.74
N LEU A 690 -43.59 -0.03 23.00
CA LEU A 690 -44.70 -0.91 23.30
C LEU A 690 -46.03 -0.36 22.78
N GLU A 691 -46.27 0.94 22.91
CA GLU A 691 -47.49 1.60 22.42
C GLU A 691 -47.58 1.61 20.89
N SER A 692 -46.44 1.79 20.20
CA SER A 692 -46.38 1.85 18.74
C SER A 692 -46.43 0.48 18.05
N SER A 693 -46.25 -0.62 18.79
CA SER A 693 -46.07 -1.96 18.22
C SER A 693 -47.27 -2.87 18.53
N GLU A 694 -48.24 -2.93 17.60
CA GLU A 694 -49.41 -3.81 17.73
C GLU A 694 -49.10 -5.32 17.54
N LYS A 695 -47.86 -5.71 17.20
CA LYS A 695 -47.52 -7.08 16.73
C LYS A 695 -46.18 -7.67 17.20
N GLN A 696 -45.40 -7.03 18.07
CA GLN A 696 -44.12 -7.60 18.56
C GLN A 696 -44.29 -8.51 19.79
N ASP A 697 -43.25 -9.30 20.09
CA ASP A 697 -43.14 -10.17 21.26
C ASP A 697 -43.23 -9.35 22.56
N LEU A 698 -44.47 -9.20 23.05
CA LEU A 698 -44.84 -8.52 24.30
C LEU A 698 -43.99 -8.99 25.49
N THR A 699 -43.59 -10.26 25.51
CA THR A 699 -42.76 -10.85 26.55
C THR A 699 -41.35 -10.24 26.61
N SER A 700 -40.69 -10.07 25.46
CA SER A 700 -39.35 -9.47 25.39
C SER A 700 -39.35 -8.00 25.82
N LEU A 701 -40.40 -7.25 25.47
CA LEU A 701 -40.56 -5.85 25.87
C LEU A 701 -40.84 -5.72 27.37
N GLN A 702 -41.61 -6.64 27.95
CA GLN A 702 -41.86 -6.69 29.39
C GLN A 702 -40.60 -7.04 30.18
N GLU A 703 -39.78 -7.98 29.69
CA GLU A 703 -38.48 -8.29 30.29
C GLU A 703 -37.53 -7.09 30.27
N ASP A 704 -37.48 -6.35 29.15
CA ASP A 704 -36.68 -5.13 29.05
C ASP A 704 -37.16 -4.05 30.02
N ILE A 705 -38.48 -3.88 30.20
CA ILE A 705 -39.05 -2.93 31.17
C ILE A 705 -38.68 -3.34 32.60
N LYS A 706 -38.83 -4.62 32.94
CA LYS A 706 -38.43 -5.15 34.24
C LYS A 706 -36.94 -4.88 34.51
N ARG A 707 -36.09 -5.05 33.49
CA ARG A 707 -34.66 -4.74 33.60
C ARG A 707 -34.39 -3.28 33.95
N PHE A 708 -35.13 -2.33 33.37
CA PHE A 708 -35.01 -0.92 33.77
C PHE A 708 -35.43 -0.70 35.22
N ASP A 709 -36.51 -1.35 35.66
CA ASP A 709 -36.96 -1.28 37.05
C ASP A 709 -35.93 -1.86 38.02
N ASP A 710 -35.33 -3.00 37.68
CA ASP A 710 -34.29 -3.64 38.48
C ASP A 710 -33.04 -2.72 38.62
N LEU A 711 -32.59 -2.11 37.52
CA LEU A 711 -31.45 -1.17 37.52
C LEU A 711 -31.75 0.15 38.27
N SER A 712 -32.99 0.65 38.17
CA SER A 712 -33.44 1.81 38.93
C SER A 712 -33.51 1.51 40.43
N GLU A 713 -33.96 0.31 40.81
CA GLU A 713 -34.02 -0.15 42.20
C GLU A 713 -32.61 -0.32 42.79
N LEU A 714 -31.63 -0.83 42.02
CA LEU A 714 -30.23 -0.84 42.43
C LEU A 714 -29.70 0.56 42.75
N SER A 715 -30.02 1.53 41.90
CA SER A 715 -29.64 2.93 42.10
C SER A 715 -30.29 3.51 43.36
N ARG A 716 -31.53 3.09 43.68
CA ARG A 716 -32.24 3.47 44.91
C ARG A 716 -31.58 2.90 46.16
N ILE A 717 -31.13 1.64 46.14
CA ILE A 717 -30.38 1.03 47.25
C ILE A 717 -29.09 1.82 47.53
N GLN A 718 -28.38 2.23 46.47
CA GLN A 718 -27.19 3.08 46.61
C GLN A 718 -27.53 4.45 47.21
N GLU A 719 -28.64 5.08 46.83
CA GLU A 719 -29.09 6.34 47.42
C GLU A 719 -29.47 6.22 48.89
N MET A 720 -30.15 5.14 49.29
CA MET A 720 -30.42 4.85 50.69
C MET A 720 -29.11 4.78 51.47
N LEU A 721 -28.13 4.03 50.93
CA LEU A 721 -26.82 3.86 51.57
C LEU A 721 -26.08 5.20 51.72
N TYR A 722 -26.13 6.05 50.69
CA TYR A 722 -25.63 7.41 50.78
C TYR A 722 -26.37 8.22 51.85
N GLY A 723 -27.70 8.12 51.92
CA GLY A 723 -28.53 8.78 52.94
C GLY A 723 -28.15 8.37 54.36
N HIS A 724 -27.81 7.10 54.58
CA HIS A 724 -27.32 6.60 55.87
C HIS A 724 -25.95 7.17 56.28
N ILE A 725 -25.05 7.37 55.31
CA ILE A 725 -23.69 7.90 55.55
C ILE A 725 -23.67 9.43 55.56
N ALA A 726 -24.60 10.09 54.88
CA ALA A 726 -24.64 11.56 54.72
C ALA A 726 -24.56 12.34 56.05
N PRO A 727 -25.27 11.95 57.14
CA PRO A 727 -25.16 12.63 58.44
C PRO A 727 -23.76 12.56 59.05
N ALA A 728 -23.02 11.45 58.82
CA ALA A 728 -21.67 11.27 59.34
C ALA A 728 -20.64 12.18 58.66
N ILE A 729 -20.88 12.53 57.39
CA ILE A 729 -19.95 13.31 56.57
C ILE A 729 -20.31 14.81 56.49
N HIS A 730 -21.45 15.22 57.04
CA HIS A 730 -21.97 16.61 56.94
C HIS A 730 -21.00 17.69 57.44
N GLY A 731 -20.06 17.36 58.33
CA GLY A 731 -19.06 18.28 58.88
C GLY A 731 -17.74 18.35 58.10
N ALA A 732 -17.61 17.66 56.96
CA ALA A 732 -16.39 17.64 56.16
C ALA A 732 -16.16 18.96 55.41
N ILE A 733 -14.88 19.33 55.23
CA ILE A 733 -14.48 20.56 54.53
C ILE A 733 -14.36 20.32 53.01
N ASP A 734 -13.97 19.11 52.62
CA ASP A 734 -13.83 18.69 51.23
C ASP A 734 -14.18 17.20 51.08
N GLN A 735 -14.24 16.74 49.83
CA GLN A 735 -14.59 15.36 49.51
C GLN A 735 -13.59 14.33 50.09
N SER A 736 -12.32 14.70 50.25
CA SER A 736 -11.32 13.81 50.84
C SER A 736 -11.57 13.60 52.34
N ALA A 737 -11.99 14.66 53.02
CA ALA A 737 -12.43 14.64 54.41
C ALA A 737 -13.75 13.89 54.57
N GLU A 738 -14.69 14.00 53.62
CA GLU A 738 -15.94 13.20 53.63
C GLU A 738 -15.62 11.70 53.62
N VAL A 739 -14.72 11.26 52.74
CA VAL A 739 -14.31 9.85 52.66
C VAL A 739 -13.56 9.41 53.91
N GLN A 740 -12.70 10.27 54.46
CA GLN A 740 -11.99 9.96 55.70
C GLN A 740 -12.95 9.81 56.89
N LEU A 741 -13.90 10.73 57.06
CA LEU A 741 -14.92 10.66 58.10
C LEU A 741 -15.81 9.42 57.94
N ALA A 742 -16.23 9.10 56.71
CA ALA A 742 -16.98 7.88 56.43
C ALA A 742 -16.18 6.63 56.83
N ASN A 743 -14.90 6.54 56.46
CA ASN A 743 -14.05 5.40 56.80
C ASN A 743 -13.77 5.32 58.32
N GLU A 744 -13.63 6.46 58.99
CA GLU A 744 -13.48 6.52 60.44
C GLU A 744 -14.76 6.12 61.17
N GLN A 745 -15.95 6.34 60.62
CA GLN A 745 -17.19 5.96 61.29
C GLN A 745 -17.63 4.53 60.98
N PHE A 746 -17.45 4.09 59.74
CA PHE A 746 -18.03 2.84 59.21
C PHE A 746 -17.00 1.75 58.87
N GLY A 747 -15.69 2.00 59.02
CA GLY A 747 -14.61 1.06 58.68
C GLY A 747 -13.63 0.79 59.83
N LYS A 748 -14.10 0.87 61.08
CA LYS A 748 -13.27 0.72 62.30
C LYS A 748 -13.25 -0.69 62.88
N VAL A 749 -14.36 -1.44 62.85
CA VAL A 749 -14.53 -2.68 63.61
C VAL A 749 -14.32 -3.91 62.73
N ILE A 750 -15.09 -4.05 61.64
CA ILE A 750 -15.11 -5.29 60.83
C ILE A 750 -13.84 -5.46 60.01
N VAL A 751 -13.35 -4.36 59.43
CA VAL A 751 -12.19 -4.36 58.53
C VAL A 751 -10.88 -4.03 59.25
N HIS A 752 -10.88 -3.99 60.60
CA HIS A 752 -9.71 -3.58 61.38
C HIS A 752 -8.47 -4.46 61.14
N SER A 753 -8.67 -5.79 61.13
CA SER A 753 -7.61 -6.78 60.94
C SER A 753 -7.39 -7.17 59.48
N LYS A 754 -8.17 -6.60 58.54
CA LYS A 754 -8.26 -7.03 57.14
C LYS A 754 -7.90 -5.87 56.20
N PRO A 755 -6.60 -5.64 55.93
CA PRO A 755 -6.13 -4.44 55.23
C PRO A 755 -6.63 -4.33 53.79
N ALA A 756 -6.78 -5.45 53.05
CA ALA A 756 -7.23 -5.41 51.66
C ALA A 756 -8.72 -5.11 51.56
N LEU A 757 -9.55 -5.66 52.46
CA LEU A 757 -10.97 -5.33 52.54
C LEU A 757 -11.20 -3.90 53.03
N ARG A 758 -10.34 -3.38 53.90
CA ARG A 758 -10.38 -1.97 54.29
C ARG A 758 -10.07 -1.04 53.12
N GLU A 759 -9.10 -1.39 52.28
CA GLU A 759 -8.76 -0.66 51.07
C GLU A 759 -9.91 -0.71 50.05
N ALA A 760 -10.57 -1.86 49.88
CA ALA A 760 -11.76 -2.00 49.05
C ALA A 760 -12.93 -1.13 49.55
N LEU A 761 -13.26 -1.20 50.86
CA LEU A 761 -14.29 -0.37 51.46
C LEU A 761 -13.98 1.12 51.30
N HIS A 762 -12.73 1.54 51.50
CA HIS A 762 -12.32 2.93 51.31
C HIS A 762 -12.55 3.42 49.87
N ARG A 763 -12.19 2.62 48.86
CA ARG A 763 -12.46 2.94 47.44
C ARG A 763 -13.95 3.03 47.15
N ASN A 764 -14.75 2.13 47.70
CA ASN A 764 -16.19 2.12 47.47
C ASN A 764 -16.89 3.30 48.17
N LEU A 765 -16.49 3.64 49.39
CA LEU A 765 -16.97 4.84 50.09
C LEU A 765 -16.60 6.11 49.32
N ALA A 766 -15.42 6.17 48.70
CA ALA A 766 -15.04 7.28 47.84
C ALA A 766 -15.99 7.44 46.64
N LYS A 767 -16.36 6.33 45.98
CA LYS A 767 -17.36 6.34 44.89
C LYS A 767 -18.74 6.76 45.38
N LEU A 768 -19.19 6.24 46.52
CA LEU A 768 -20.48 6.55 47.10
C LEU A 768 -20.60 8.04 47.45
N VAL A 769 -19.59 8.59 48.12
CA VAL A 769 -19.51 10.02 48.48
C VAL A 769 -19.47 10.90 47.23
N ALA A 770 -18.74 10.48 46.19
CA ALA A 770 -18.73 11.14 44.88
C ALA A 770 -20.07 11.06 44.12
N LYS A 771 -21.04 10.29 44.62
CA LYS A 771 -22.28 9.95 43.92
C LYS A 771 -22.02 9.32 42.54
N CYS A 772 -20.95 8.55 42.43
CA CYS A 772 -20.66 7.76 41.24
C CYS A 772 -21.46 6.45 41.28
N PRO A 773 -22.00 5.96 40.15
CA PRO A 773 -22.64 4.66 40.08
C PRO A 773 -21.69 3.56 40.57
N MET A 774 -22.19 2.71 41.46
CA MET A 774 -21.45 1.55 41.94
C MET A 774 -21.88 0.31 41.17
N GLU A 775 -20.90 -0.55 40.87
CA GLU A 775 -21.20 -1.87 40.32
C GLU A 775 -21.89 -2.75 41.38
N PRO A 776 -22.66 -3.78 41.00
CA PRO A 776 -23.39 -4.59 41.97
C PRO A 776 -22.49 -5.29 43.00
N ASP A 777 -21.29 -5.72 42.60
CA ASP A 777 -20.28 -6.29 43.49
C ASP A 777 -19.70 -5.26 44.46
N GLU A 778 -19.43 -4.05 43.99
CA GLU A 778 -18.99 -2.94 44.85
C GLU A 778 -20.06 -2.54 45.87
N LEU A 779 -21.32 -2.51 45.46
CA LEU A 779 -22.46 -2.20 46.35
C LEU A 779 -22.62 -3.28 47.42
N VAL A 780 -22.54 -4.56 47.04
CA VAL A 780 -22.61 -5.71 47.96
C VAL A 780 -21.44 -5.70 48.95
N ASP A 781 -20.22 -5.46 48.46
CA ASP A 781 -19.06 -5.34 49.34
C ASP A 781 -19.24 -4.20 50.34
N THR A 782 -19.77 -3.06 49.90
CA THR A 782 -19.96 -1.90 50.78
C THR A 782 -20.99 -2.17 51.87
N LEU A 783 -22.16 -2.69 51.50
CA LEU A 783 -23.22 -3.07 52.46
C LEU A 783 -22.74 -4.12 53.45
N THR A 784 -21.92 -5.08 53.01
CA THR A 784 -21.46 -6.19 53.88
C THR A 784 -20.20 -5.86 54.69
N LEU A 785 -19.45 -4.80 54.37
CA LEU A 785 -18.23 -4.42 55.09
C LEU A 785 -18.42 -3.22 56.04
N ILE A 786 -19.52 -2.48 55.92
CA ILE A 786 -19.84 -1.36 56.80
C ILE A 786 -20.12 -1.83 58.24
N ASP A 787 -19.56 -1.09 59.20
CA ASP A 787 -19.84 -1.23 60.63
C ASP A 787 -21.29 -0.81 60.95
N PRO A 788 -22.03 -1.58 61.76
CA PRO A 788 -23.32 -1.14 62.27
C PRO A 788 -23.08 0.02 63.24
N ALA A 789 -23.25 1.25 62.77
CA ALA A 789 -22.97 2.43 63.57
C ALA A 789 -24.00 2.53 64.73
N PRO A 790 -23.57 2.87 65.96
CA PRO A 790 -24.49 3.07 67.08
C PRO A 790 -25.35 4.31 66.82
N SER A 791 -26.62 4.07 66.49
CA SER A 791 -27.78 4.97 66.53
C SER A 791 -27.43 6.46 66.70
N MET A 792 -27.21 7.16 65.59
CA MET A 792 -27.52 8.59 65.56
C MET A 792 -29.05 8.68 65.67
N LYS A 793 -29.55 9.39 66.67
CA LYS A 793 -30.95 9.37 67.13
C LYS A 793 -32.01 9.85 66.10
N ASP A 794 -31.58 10.20 64.89
CA ASP A 794 -32.40 10.71 63.78
C ASP A 794 -32.09 10.01 62.43
N GLY A 795 -31.38 8.86 62.43
CA GLY A 795 -31.05 8.13 61.20
C GLY A 795 -32.12 7.12 60.80
N ASP A 796 -32.48 7.09 59.50
CA ASP A 796 -33.48 6.19 58.92
C ASP A 796 -33.32 4.74 59.41
N GLU A 797 -34.39 4.17 59.96
CA GLU A 797 -34.48 2.76 60.38
C GLU A 797 -34.34 1.79 59.19
N ASP A 798 -34.37 2.30 57.95
CA ASP A 798 -34.50 1.53 56.72
C ASP A 798 -33.27 0.67 56.34
N ILE A 799 -32.06 0.98 56.84
CA ILE A 799 -30.83 0.22 56.50
C ILE A 799 -30.29 -0.58 57.69
N ILE A 800 -30.42 -0.07 58.91
CA ILE A 800 -29.76 -0.64 60.08
C ILE A 800 -30.37 -2.02 60.37
N GLY A 801 -29.56 -3.07 60.27
CA GLY A 801 -30.00 -4.46 60.44
C GLY A 801 -30.58 -5.12 59.18
N HIS A 802 -30.70 -4.38 58.09
CA HIS A 802 -31.17 -4.84 56.77
C HIS A 802 -30.04 -4.81 55.71
N GLU A 803 -28.78 -4.62 56.11
CA GLU A 803 -27.66 -4.43 55.17
C GLU A 803 -27.43 -5.66 54.28
N PHE A 804 -27.54 -6.85 54.86
CA PHE A 804 -27.36 -8.12 54.14
C PHE A 804 -28.58 -8.48 53.29
N SER A 805 -29.79 -8.16 53.73
CA SER A 805 -31.01 -8.37 52.92
C SER A 805 -31.05 -7.42 51.72
N LEU A 806 -30.64 -6.16 51.90
CA LEU A 806 -30.42 -5.21 50.81
C LEU A 806 -29.31 -5.65 49.85
N ALA A 807 -28.22 -6.23 50.35
CA ALA A 807 -27.15 -6.76 49.51
C ALA A 807 -27.60 -7.99 48.69
N LEU A 808 -28.40 -8.88 49.28
CA LEU A 808 -29.01 -10.01 48.55
C LEU A 808 -30.01 -9.52 47.50
N LYS A 809 -30.82 -8.52 47.85
CA LYS A 809 -31.72 -7.86 46.91
C LYS A 809 -30.92 -7.25 45.75
N ALA A 810 -29.82 -6.56 46.02
CA ALA A 810 -28.95 -6.01 45.00
C ALA A 810 -28.36 -7.08 44.07
N LEU A 811 -27.92 -8.24 44.59
CA LEU A 811 -27.50 -9.36 43.74
C LEU A 811 -28.65 -9.89 42.87
N SER A 812 -29.86 -10.01 43.44
CA SER A 812 -31.03 -10.54 42.72
C SER A 812 -31.52 -9.62 41.58
N LEU A 813 -31.36 -8.31 41.74
CA LEU A 813 -31.72 -7.29 40.74
C LEU A 813 -30.62 -7.11 39.68
N SER A 814 -29.43 -7.66 39.90
CA SER A 814 -28.30 -7.50 38.98
C SER A 814 -28.37 -8.45 37.79
N ASP A 815 -27.89 -7.99 36.64
CA ASP A 815 -27.70 -8.82 35.44
C ASP A 815 -26.55 -9.85 35.58
N LEU A 816 -25.83 -9.87 36.70
CA LEU A 816 -24.67 -10.76 36.92
C LEU A 816 -25.05 -12.24 36.80
N SER A 817 -26.24 -12.61 37.28
CA SER A 817 -26.74 -13.98 37.17
C SER A 817 -26.90 -14.47 35.72
N ARG A 818 -27.11 -13.55 34.77
CA ARG A 818 -27.21 -13.83 33.33
C ARG A 818 -25.86 -13.77 32.63
N GLN A 819 -24.98 -12.85 33.03
CA GLN A 819 -23.69 -12.62 32.39
C GLN A 819 -22.61 -13.61 32.84
N ASP A 820 -22.51 -13.84 34.15
CA ASP A 820 -21.53 -14.74 34.77
C ASP A 820 -22.17 -15.44 35.99
N PRO A 821 -22.86 -16.57 35.77
CA PRO A 821 -23.52 -17.32 36.84
C PRO A 821 -22.55 -17.86 37.89
N GLU A 822 -21.31 -18.17 37.49
CA GLU A 822 -20.28 -18.67 38.42
C GLU A 822 -19.83 -17.54 39.35
N TYR A 823 -19.55 -16.36 38.79
CA TYR A 823 -19.19 -15.17 39.58
C TYR A 823 -20.28 -14.77 40.56
N CYS A 824 -21.54 -14.76 40.10
CA CYS A 824 -22.70 -14.44 40.93
C CYS A 824 -22.82 -15.41 42.13
N ASN A 825 -22.66 -16.72 41.89
CA ASN A 825 -22.68 -17.75 42.94
C ASN A 825 -21.53 -17.56 43.96
N VAL A 826 -20.33 -17.18 43.50
CA VAL A 826 -19.21 -16.91 44.40
C VAL A 826 -19.47 -15.69 45.28
N LEU A 827 -20.00 -14.59 44.72
CA LEU A 827 -20.40 -13.40 45.48
C LEU A 827 -21.51 -13.70 46.49
N GLU A 828 -22.49 -14.52 46.12
CA GLU A 828 -23.56 -14.96 47.00
C GLU A 828 -23.01 -15.76 48.20
N LYS A 829 -22.09 -16.71 47.96
CA LYS A 829 -21.38 -17.43 49.03
C LYS A 829 -20.54 -16.51 49.92
N LEU A 830 -19.89 -15.50 49.35
CA LEU A 830 -19.14 -14.50 50.10
C LEU A 830 -20.05 -13.69 51.02
N LEU A 831 -21.20 -13.26 50.50
CA LEU A 831 -22.22 -12.54 51.27
C LEU A 831 -22.70 -13.39 52.45
N TRP A 832 -23.09 -14.64 52.20
CA TRP A 832 -23.52 -15.55 53.26
C TRP A 832 -22.41 -15.84 54.27
N ARG A 833 -21.16 -15.99 53.83
CA ARG A 833 -20.00 -16.11 54.73
C ARG A 833 -19.91 -14.91 55.67
N ARG A 834 -19.95 -13.69 55.13
CA ARG A 834 -19.88 -12.45 55.90
C ARG A 834 -21.08 -12.27 56.84
N CYS A 835 -22.27 -12.71 56.43
CA CYS A 835 -23.47 -12.72 57.27
C CYS A 835 -23.29 -13.68 58.47
N MET A 836 -22.82 -14.90 58.22
CA MET A 836 -22.64 -15.92 59.25
C MET A 836 -21.53 -15.60 60.25
N ILE A 837 -20.48 -14.87 59.86
CA ILE A 837 -19.40 -14.46 60.77
C ILE A 837 -19.66 -13.12 61.47
N ARG A 838 -20.80 -12.45 61.18
CA ARG A 838 -21.11 -11.13 61.73
C ARG A 838 -21.35 -11.17 63.24
N ASP A 839 -22.00 -12.23 63.71
CA ASP A 839 -22.31 -12.46 65.12
C ASP A 839 -21.28 -13.40 65.75
N ASP A 840 -20.96 -13.19 67.04
CA ASP A 840 -20.03 -14.05 67.76
C ASP A 840 -20.72 -15.31 68.32
N TRP A 841 -20.69 -16.38 67.52
CA TRP A 841 -21.32 -17.66 67.88
C TRP A 841 -20.69 -18.33 69.10
N ASP A 842 -19.44 -18.02 69.44
CA ASP A 842 -18.81 -18.53 70.66
C ASP A 842 -19.44 -17.92 71.93
N ILE A 843 -19.96 -16.69 71.83
CA ILE A 843 -20.69 -16.01 72.92
C ILE A 843 -22.15 -16.47 72.94
N ILE A 844 -22.79 -16.58 71.78
CA ILE A 844 -24.20 -17.00 71.67
C ILE A 844 -24.37 -18.43 72.19
N ASN A 845 -23.44 -19.33 71.86
CA ASN A 845 -23.48 -20.74 72.30
C ASN A 845 -23.15 -20.91 73.81
N ARG A 846 -22.69 -19.87 74.53
CA ARG A 846 -22.52 -19.90 75.99
C ARG A 846 -23.86 -19.69 76.69
N THR A 847 -24.62 -20.76 76.82
CA THR A 847 -25.97 -20.76 77.43
C THR A 847 -25.99 -21.03 78.93
N LYS A 848 -24.83 -21.12 79.59
CA LYS A 848 -24.79 -21.32 81.06
C LYS A 848 -25.47 -20.13 81.76
N GLN A 849 -26.49 -20.44 82.58
CA GLN A 849 -27.30 -19.47 83.36
C GLN A 849 -28.26 -18.58 82.55
N LYS A 850 -28.55 -18.89 81.27
CA LYS A 850 -29.59 -18.22 80.48
C LYS A 850 -30.87 -19.04 80.43
N GLY A 851 -32.03 -18.39 80.39
CA GLY A 851 -33.32 -19.06 80.18
C GLY A 851 -33.59 -19.34 78.69
N ASP A 852 -34.44 -20.32 78.37
CA ASP A 852 -34.73 -20.71 76.98
C ASP A 852 -35.23 -19.54 76.12
N LYS A 853 -36.13 -18.69 76.67
CA LYS A 853 -36.63 -17.49 76.01
C LYS A 853 -35.52 -16.44 75.76
N GLU A 854 -34.62 -16.29 76.72
CA GLU A 854 -33.49 -15.35 76.59
C GLU A 854 -32.51 -15.82 75.50
N VAL A 855 -32.29 -17.13 75.38
CA VAL A 855 -31.48 -17.71 74.30
C VAL A 855 -32.18 -17.51 72.95
N GLU A 856 -33.49 -17.75 72.88
CA GLU A 856 -34.28 -17.53 71.67
C GLU A 856 -34.28 -16.06 71.23
N ASP A 857 -34.48 -15.12 72.15
CA ASP A 857 -34.47 -13.68 71.87
C ASP A 857 -33.09 -13.22 71.35
N VAL A 858 -32.00 -13.76 71.92
CA VAL A 858 -30.64 -13.50 71.43
C VAL A 858 -30.45 -14.04 70.02
N ILE A 859 -30.95 -15.24 69.70
CA ILE A 859 -30.84 -15.80 68.36
C ILE A 859 -31.70 -15.01 67.36
N ARG A 860 -32.92 -14.61 67.73
CA ARG A 860 -33.77 -13.75 66.90
C ARG A 860 -33.16 -12.37 66.66
N SER A 861 -32.31 -11.90 67.57
CA SER A 861 -31.59 -10.64 67.42
C SER A 861 -30.35 -10.73 66.50
N THR A 862 -29.92 -11.93 66.10
CA THR A 862 -28.77 -12.12 65.19
C THR A 862 -29.08 -11.58 63.79
N VAL A 863 -28.01 -11.14 63.11
CA VAL A 863 -28.10 -10.63 61.73
C VAL A 863 -28.55 -11.73 60.78
N LEU A 864 -28.11 -12.97 61.02
CA LEU A 864 -28.52 -14.13 60.23
C LEU A 864 -30.04 -14.38 60.31
N PHE A 865 -30.64 -14.32 61.50
CA PHE A 865 -32.09 -14.51 61.67
C PHE A 865 -32.89 -13.38 61.02
N ARG A 866 -32.46 -12.12 61.20
CA ARG A 866 -33.11 -10.95 60.58
C ARG A 866 -33.06 -11.01 59.07
N THR A 867 -31.88 -11.26 58.51
CA THR A 867 -31.69 -11.39 57.06
C THR A 867 -32.61 -12.47 56.46
N LEU A 868 -32.73 -13.63 57.13
CA LEU A 868 -33.63 -14.70 56.67
C LEU A 868 -35.11 -14.37 56.84
N SER A 869 -35.45 -13.53 57.81
CA SER A 869 -36.83 -13.05 58.00
C SER A 869 -37.22 -12.05 56.91
N ASP A 870 -36.34 -11.08 56.62
CA ASP A 870 -36.56 -10.07 55.57
C ASP A 870 -36.72 -10.68 54.17
N ILE A 871 -36.04 -11.82 53.89
CA ILE A 871 -36.13 -12.49 52.59
C ILE A 871 -37.53 -12.99 52.28
N LYS A 872 -38.36 -13.25 53.30
CA LYS A 872 -39.76 -13.65 53.09
C LYS A 872 -40.60 -12.57 52.41
N ASP A 873 -40.27 -11.31 52.65
CA ASP A 873 -41.02 -10.18 52.11
C ASP A 873 -40.62 -9.85 50.66
N PHE A 874 -39.66 -10.57 50.08
CA PHE A 874 -39.25 -10.39 48.69
C PHE A 874 -40.14 -11.15 47.71
N GLU A 875 -40.51 -10.51 46.60
CA GLU A 875 -41.36 -11.09 45.53
C GLU A 875 -40.80 -12.42 44.95
N ASN A 876 -39.47 -12.64 45.05
CA ASN A 876 -38.78 -13.85 44.59
C ASN A 876 -38.34 -14.77 45.74
N GLU A 877 -39.10 -14.83 46.83
CA GLU A 877 -38.85 -15.66 48.02
C GLU A 877 -38.41 -17.08 47.64
N SER A 878 -39.14 -17.72 46.71
CA SER A 878 -38.88 -19.11 46.30
C SER A 878 -37.51 -19.32 45.64
N GLU A 879 -37.00 -18.36 44.87
CA GLU A 879 -35.69 -18.48 44.20
C GLU A 879 -34.53 -18.22 45.17
N LEU A 880 -34.70 -17.29 46.12
CA LEU A 880 -33.71 -16.96 47.14
C LEU A 880 -33.57 -18.07 48.18
N PHE A 881 -34.68 -18.68 48.62
CA PHE A 881 -34.66 -19.83 49.52
C PHE A 881 -34.15 -21.13 48.87
N CYS A 882 -34.25 -21.27 47.54
CA CYS A 882 -33.67 -22.41 46.81
C CYS A 882 -32.14 -22.36 46.70
N LYS A 883 -31.52 -21.18 46.95
CA LYS A 883 -30.07 -20.97 46.85
C LYS A 883 -29.36 -20.89 48.21
N LEU A 884 -30.05 -21.16 49.32
CA LEU A 884 -29.45 -21.14 50.66
C LEU A 884 -28.27 -22.12 50.75
N HIS A 885 -27.08 -21.60 51.04
CA HIS A 885 -25.88 -22.41 51.23
C HIS A 885 -25.69 -22.79 52.71
N THR A 886 -25.36 -24.04 53.00
CA THR A 886 -25.06 -24.46 54.39
C THR A 886 -23.69 -23.90 54.82
N PRO A 887 -23.46 -23.69 56.13
CA PRO A 887 -22.17 -23.19 56.61
C PRO A 887 -21.00 -24.11 56.20
N VAL A 888 -21.22 -25.44 56.19
CA VAL A 888 -20.24 -26.43 55.71
C VAL A 888 -19.91 -26.25 54.23
N ASP A 889 -20.92 -26.04 53.38
CA ASP A 889 -20.70 -25.85 51.93
C ASP A 889 -19.90 -24.58 51.63
N ILE A 890 -20.17 -23.50 52.37
CA ILE A 890 -19.44 -22.23 52.24
C ILE A 890 -17.99 -22.40 52.71
N ALA A 891 -17.76 -23.06 53.86
CA ALA A 891 -16.43 -23.24 54.43
C ALA A 891 -15.47 -24.08 53.56
N ASN A 892 -16.05 -24.95 52.71
CA ASN A 892 -15.33 -25.82 51.77
C ASN A 892 -15.17 -25.22 50.37
N SER A 893 -15.78 -24.05 50.10
CA SER A 893 -15.71 -23.41 48.78
C SER A 893 -14.48 -22.51 48.63
N ASN A 894 -13.83 -22.57 47.47
CA ASN A 894 -12.80 -21.59 47.09
C ASN A 894 -13.51 -20.36 46.53
N ILE A 895 -13.47 -19.25 47.27
CA ILE A 895 -14.30 -18.05 47.01
C ILE A 895 -13.55 -17.02 46.15
N LEU A 896 -12.36 -17.30 45.61
CA LEU A 896 -11.71 -16.33 44.70
C LEU A 896 -12.36 -16.42 43.32
N PRO A 897 -13.13 -15.40 42.88
CA PRO A 897 -13.74 -15.42 41.57
C PRO A 897 -12.69 -15.08 40.51
N GLN A 898 -12.59 -15.88 39.45
CA GLN A 898 -11.61 -15.66 38.37
C GLN A 898 -11.78 -14.28 37.70
N GLY A 899 -13.02 -13.79 37.60
CA GLY A 899 -13.33 -12.45 37.07
C GLY A 899 -12.72 -11.31 37.89
N LEU A 900 -12.80 -11.38 39.22
CA LEU A 900 -12.24 -10.37 40.13
C LEU A 900 -10.71 -10.49 40.22
N ALA A 901 -10.18 -11.71 40.13
CA ALA A 901 -8.73 -11.94 40.00
C ALA A 901 -8.17 -11.28 38.73
N SER A 902 -8.86 -11.35 37.59
CA SER A 902 -8.36 -10.79 36.33
C SER A 902 -8.18 -9.26 36.32
N ARG A 903 -8.88 -8.53 37.21
CA ARG A 903 -8.88 -7.05 37.28
C ARG A 903 -7.82 -6.48 38.24
N LEU A 904 -7.26 -7.30 39.12
CA LEU A 904 -6.35 -6.89 40.19
C LEU A 904 -4.90 -7.26 39.85
N LEU A 905 -3.94 -6.50 40.39
CA LEU A 905 -2.53 -6.87 40.29
C LEU A 905 -2.25 -8.13 41.14
N PRO A 906 -1.27 -8.98 40.78
CA PRO A 906 -0.98 -10.22 41.52
C PRO A 906 -0.71 -10.00 43.02
N GLU A 907 -0.10 -8.86 43.39
CA GLU A 907 0.18 -8.49 44.78
C GLU A 907 -1.11 -8.11 45.55
N GLU A 908 -2.06 -7.47 44.89
CA GLU A 908 -3.37 -7.13 45.46
C GLU A 908 -4.23 -8.38 45.63
N GLN A 909 -4.16 -9.31 44.66
CA GLN A 909 -4.83 -10.61 44.74
C GLN A 909 -4.34 -11.42 45.95
N ALA A 910 -3.02 -11.45 46.18
CA ALA A 910 -2.44 -12.18 47.31
C ALA A 910 -2.92 -11.62 48.67
N ARG A 911 -2.92 -10.29 48.83
CA ARG A 911 -3.42 -9.64 50.06
C ARG A 911 -4.91 -9.88 50.29
N LEU A 912 -5.72 -9.86 49.22
CA LEU A 912 -7.16 -10.14 49.32
C LEU A 912 -7.45 -11.62 49.66
N LEU A 913 -6.64 -12.54 49.13
CA LEU A 913 -6.73 -13.97 49.47
C LEU A 913 -6.45 -14.21 50.96
N GLU A 914 -5.45 -13.53 51.53
CA GLU A 914 -5.16 -13.62 52.97
C GLU A 914 -6.37 -13.19 53.82
N ASP A 915 -6.98 -12.05 53.51
CA ASP A 915 -8.19 -11.57 54.20
C ASP A 915 -9.37 -12.56 54.08
N PHE A 916 -9.56 -13.16 52.90
CA PHE A 916 -10.61 -14.17 52.68
C PHE A 916 -10.33 -15.49 53.40
N ASP A 917 -9.06 -15.89 53.53
CA ASP A 917 -8.66 -17.06 54.30
C ASP A 917 -8.88 -16.85 55.80
N GLU A 918 -8.70 -15.63 56.31
CA GLU A 918 -9.05 -15.28 57.70
C GLU A 918 -10.56 -15.42 57.94
N GLU A 919 -11.40 -14.91 57.04
CA GLU A 919 -12.85 -15.10 57.11
C GLU A 919 -13.26 -16.57 57.10
N ALA A 920 -12.63 -17.38 56.23
CA ALA A 920 -12.89 -18.81 56.15
C ALA A 920 -12.45 -19.55 57.43
N LYS A 921 -11.30 -19.19 58.02
CA LYS A 921 -10.84 -19.75 59.31
C LYS A 921 -11.80 -19.40 60.45
N LEU A 922 -12.29 -18.16 60.49
CA LEU A 922 -13.25 -17.73 61.51
C LEU A 922 -14.56 -18.52 61.40
N LEU A 923 -15.11 -18.68 60.19
CA LEU A 923 -16.31 -19.49 59.94
C LEU A 923 -16.12 -20.95 60.39
N ARG A 924 -15.00 -21.59 60.02
CA ARG A 924 -14.68 -22.96 60.46
C ARG A 924 -14.64 -23.06 61.99
N SER A 925 -14.08 -22.05 62.65
CA SER A 925 -14.03 -22.02 64.11
C SER A 925 -15.42 -21.90 64.76
N TYR A 926 -16.37 -21.20 64.13
CA TYR A 926 -17.76 -21.10 64.59
C TYR A 926 -18.57 -22.36 64.30
N ILE A 927 -18.26 -23.08 63.21
CA ILE A 927 -18.83 -24.41 62.96
C ILE A 927 -18.39 -25.39 64.07
N GLU A 928 -17.09 -25.45 64.37
CA GLU A 928 -16.53 -26.40 65.33
C GLU A 928 -16.86 -26.07 66.79
N ARG A 929 -16.74 -24.79 67.20
CA ARG A 929 -16.86 -24.35 68.61
C ARG A 929 -18.21 -23.71 68.93
N GLY A 930 -18.74 -22.95 67.98
CA GLY A 930 -20.02 -22.23 68.10
C GLY A 930 -21.25 -23.11 67.80
N ARG A 931 -21.08 -24.30 67.22
CA ARG A 931 -22.16 -25.16 66.70
C ARG A 931 -23.07 -24.43 65.71
N LEU A 932 -22.47 -23.62 64.84
CA LEU A 932 -23.20 -22.81 63.87
C LEU A 932 -24.13 -23.65 62.98
N ASP A 933 -23.75 -24.86 62.58
CA ASP A 933 -24.60 -25.73 61.74
C ASP A 933 -25.92 -26.11 62.41
N ASP A 934 -25.88 -26.41 63.72
CA ASP A 934 -27.08 -26.75 64.50
C ASP A 934 -28.00 -25.53 64.61
N TRP A 935 -27.42 -24.36 64.92
CA TRP A 935 -28.16 -23.11 65.01
C TRP A 935 -28.72 -22.67 63.65
N PHE A 936 -27.97 -22.83 62.57
CA PHE A 936 -28.44 -22.54 61.21
C PHE A 936 -29.65 -23.40 60.86
N THR A 937 -29.59 -24.70 61.13
CA THR A 937 -30.72 -25.62 60.89
C THR A 937 -31.95 -25.23 61.70
N TRP A 938 -31.75 -24.82 62.96
CA TRP A 938 -32.83 -24.32 63.81
C TRP A 938 -33.40 -23.00 63.29
N ILE A 939 -32.57 -22.02 62.93
CA ILE A 939 -33.00 -20.70 62.41
C ILE A 939 -33.80 -20.88 61.12
N VAL A 940 -33.29 -21.65 60.16
CA VAL A 940 -34.01 -21.95 58.91
C VAL A 940 -35.34 -22.65 59.20
N GLY A 941 -35.34 -23.60 60.14
CA GLY A 941 -36.55 -24.27 60.61
C GLY A 941 -37.55 -23.30 61.23
N ALA A 942 -37.12 -22.41 62.12
CA ALA A 942 -37.95 -21.44 62.83
C ALA A 942 -38.52 -20.38 61.88
N VAL A 943 -37.70 -19.86 60.96
CA VAL A 943 -38.16 -18.92 59.93
C VAL A 943 -39.17 -19.61 59.01
N ARG A 944 -38.92 -20.84 58.53
CA ARG A 944 -39.89 -21.58 57.70
C ARG A 944 -41.17 -22.01 58.44
N SER A 945 -41.06 -22.25 59.75
CA SER A 945 -42.16 -22.76 60.59
C SER A 945 -42.93 -21.68 61.33
N ASN A 946 -42.58 -20.41 61.17
CA ASN A 946 -43.45 -19.28 61.50
C ASN A 946 -44.37 -19.03 60.30
N PRO A 947 -45.58 -19.61 60.23
CA PRO A 947 -46.71 -18.82 59.77
C PRO A 947 -46.89 -17.75 60.85
N GLU A 948 -46.97 -16.50 60.44
CA GLU A 948 -47.50 -15.49 61.35
C GLU A 948 -48.86 -15.99 61.87
N GLU A 949 -48.96 -16.10 63.19
CA GLU A 949 -50.22 -15.84 63.88
C GLU A 949 -50.69 -14.46 63.42
N THR A 950 -51.93 -14.46 62.92
CA THR A 950 -52.80 -13.31 62.63
C THR A 950 -52.69 -12.13 63.58
#